data_AF-A0A1H0RK49-F1
#
_entry.id   AF-A0A1H0RK49-F1
#
_cell.length_a   1.000
_cell.length_b   1.000
_cell.length_c   1.000
_cell.angle_alpha   90.00
_cell.angle_beta   90.00
_cell.angle_gamma   90.00
#
_symmetry.space_group_name_H-M   'P 1'
#
loop_
_entity.id
_entity.type
_entity.pdbx_description
1 polymer ?
#
loop_
_entity_poly.entity_id
_entity_poly.type
_entity_poly.pdbx_seq_one_letter_code
_entity_poly.pdbx_strand_id
1 'polypeptide(L)'
;MTEQETPPGAVDHEVTAIGAAVGESAEHDVPGLRATFAERRLSVRTMDRPLRLATAGAAASLVGAALLVALRDVGHSKVVLLPSGGVETTLSTPLFIAALCLLAIGFGYLTTGVVLAHRLVGLLAVAVVTGALGFYTGVLGVGLRAVLPRWATWATRGLLLAIWLVAIGATLWRRHRHGDAPQDRVLRLVLLVVYCVVFGGYLLILRLASPTLNGLTNFPGSVTLLMGGLALLTTPILFVAAIDFGEWGQLTGQRLLTAAGRPKSLANVSRVVIPAALCVALLAVAWTMDPETTAHRLARITQSALIFAVAVLVLLAIWRLPRLRSGAWPETLNFAVVLVVAAIVATIVPDVAGLLQGQIIAKPTPEVSTAGEFTAAANVVSRTSPTGLTLLVPAGWQVDATPTFEQYTNSSVAFGALVLLIGGPIPGPASLRALTAGLGAPLGPVETVGTLQRLEFTPASPRTLSVGWLARNPEGSAAYLFIGAATGSDPQGAEQYLAAMVNSFRPPGAPSAQIPSTADEVTPAQAQQTSSDRLNVTADALTVLLALICLALLAGRTRGWTGRTRAGLMLFCFVAVLDLCYDADSIGRVLLGPATAWPTPGQPGVLAAVAVAGLVLLAIARRSTRRWARRLPTTLPGLAGGLLALRGVEVLYNHALAANRISVWAAVIVLLAISWDVIMSGESMTNHASRWVPRSSRVLVFLGYAILLACAVVFFSGQRGLGSGLPLPEVIFEPESITKSGLFGLAMPLMILLFLLHTFGEREPRDHETADLPPDPASRAAAGEMVTNRSVDAGRLDGAAS
;
A
#
# COMPACT_ATOMS: atom_id res chain seq x y z
N MET A 1 48.83 -7.62 -78.89
CA MET A 1 49.71 -7.38 -77.73
C MET A 1 49.64 -5.90 -77.42
N THR A 2 48.76 -5.54 -76.52
CA THR A 2 48.55 -4.17 -76.03
C THR A 2 48.10 -4.34 -74.59
N GLU A 3 49.02 -4.13 -73.66
CA GLU A 3 48.77 -4.09 -72.22
C GLU A 3 48.02 -2.82 -71.88
N GLN A 4 46.94 -2.97 -71.12
CA GLN A 4 46.11 -1.89 -70.63
C GLN A 4 46.33 -1.80 -69.11
N GLU A 5 47.10 -0.80 -68.68
CA GLU A 5 47.33 -0.48 -67.27
C GLU A 5 46.02 0.00 -66.63
N THR A 6 45.52 -0.75 -65.65
CA THR A 6 44.48 -0.29 -64.73
C THR A 6 45.12 0.54 -63.60
N PRO A 7 44.58 1.73 -63.27
CA PRO A 7 45.15 2.61 -62.26
C PRO A 7 44.93 2.07 -60.83
N PRO A 8 45.93 2.19 -59.94
CA PRO A 8 45.81 1.82 -58.53
C PRO A 8 45.10 2.94 -57.77
N GLY A 9 43.86 2.72 -57.32
CA GLY A 9 43.16 3.69 -56.47
C GLY A 9 41.65 3.54 -56.29
N ALA A 10 41.00 2.57 -56.93
CA ALA A 10 39.53 2.47 -56.92
C ALA A 10 38.92 1.53 -55.86
N VAL A 11 39.72 0.67 -55.21
CA VAL A 11 39.17 -0.42 -54.37
C VAL A 11 38.91 -0.01 -52.91
N ASP A 12 39.64 0.99 -52.37
CA ASP A 12 39.51 1.37 -50.95
C ASP A 12 38.30 2.26 -50.64
N HIS A 13 37.72 2.93 -51.63
CA HIS A 13 36.53 3.78 -51.44
C HIS A 13 35.21 3.00 -51.42
N GLU A 14 35.16 1.82 -52.03
CA GLU A 14 33.92 1.04 -52.11
C GLU A 14 33.66 0.26 -50.80
N VAL A 15 34.71 -0.22 -50.12
CA VAL A 15 34.61 -0.91 -48.83
C VAL A 15 34.21 0.05 -47.70
N THR A 16 34.66 1.31 -47.74
CA THR A 16 34.23 2.34 -46.78
C THR A 16 32.78 2.79 -47.01
N ALA A 17 32.32 2.85 -48.26
CA ALA A 17 30.94 3.20 -48.59
C ALA A 17 29.94 2.10 -48.20
N ILE A 18 30.29 0.82 -48.38
CA ILE A 18 29.44 -0.31 -47.97
C ILE A 18 29.40 -0.43 -46.44
N GLY A 19 30.53 -0.20 -45.74
CA GLY A 19 30.54 -0.15 -44.27
C GLY A 19 29.70 0.99 -43.69
N ALA A 20 29.69 2.17 -44.32
CA ALA A 20 28.86 3.30 -43.92
C ALA A 20 27.36 3.07 -44.21
N ALA A 21 27.02 2.46 -45.35
CA ALA A 21 25.64 2.16 -45.73
C ALA A 21 25.01 1.03 -44.89
N VAL A 22 25.80 0.02 -44.50
CA VAL A 22 25.34 -1.07 -43.61
C VAL A 22 25.22 -0.57 -42.16
N GLY A 23 26.09 0.37 -41.73
CA GLY A 23 26.01 1.01 -40.42
C GLY A 23 24.78 1.90 -40.21
N GLU A 24 24.35 2.67 -41.22
CA GLU A 24 23.14 3.50 -41.13
C GLU A 24 21.84 2.69 -41.17
N SER A 25 21.86 1.48 -41.75
CA SER A 25 20.66 0.64 -41.93
C SER A 25 20.26 -0.12 -40.66
N ALA A 26 21.23 -0.46 -39.79
CA ALA A 26 20.97 -1.23 -38.57
C ALA A 26 20.45 -0.38 -37.40
N GLU A 27 20.54 0.96 -37.48
CA GLU A 27 20.30 1.83 -36.32
C GLU A 27 18.81 2.14 -36.08
N HIS A 28 17.85 1.79 -36.95
CA HIS A 28 16.52 2.44 -36.94
C HIS A 28 15.27 1.56 -36.92
N ASP A 29 15.36 0.23 -36.86
CA ASP A 29 14.15 -0.59 -36.67
C ASP A 29 13.74 -0.65 -35.19
N VAL A 30 13.11 0.44 -34.73
CA VAL A 30 12.37 0.45 -33.47
C VAL A 30 11.28 -0.64 -33.58
N PRO A 31 11.33 -1.70 -32.76
CA PRO A 31 10.39 -2.81 -32.88
C PRO A 31 8.94 -2.31 -32.83
N GLY A 32 8.08 -2.83 -33.71
CA GLY A 32 6.66 -2.44 -33.78
C GLY A 32 5.91 -2.67 -32.45
N LEU A 33 4.81 -1.95 -32.18
CA LEU A 33 4.04 -2.09 -30.92
C LEU A 33 3.66 -3.54 -30.66
N ARG A 34 3.32 -4.25 -31.74
CA ARG A 34 3.00 -5.68 -31.70
C ARG A 34 4.21 -6.55 -31.31
N ALA A 35 5.42 -6.20 -31.75
CA ALA A 35 6.63 -6.90 -31.38
C ALA A 35 6.97 -6.66 -29.91
N THR A 36 6.96 -5.41 -29.45
CA THR A 36 7.15 -5.07 -28.02
C THR A 36 6.09 -5.74 -27.14
N PHE A 37 4.83 -5.74 -27.57
CA PHE A 37 3.75 -6.46 -26.88
C PHE A 37 3.97 -7.97 -26.88
N ALA A 38 4.42 -8.55 -28.00
CA ALA A 38 4.68 -9.98 -28.10
C ALA A 38 5.89 -10.44 -27.27
N GLU A 39 6.86 -9.55 -27.07
CA GLU A 39 8.04 -9.74 -26.20
C GLU A 39 7.67 -9.63 -24.72
N ARG A 40 6.83 -8.64 -24.38
CA ARG A 40 6.38 -8.38 -23.01
C ARG A 40 5.27 -9.30 -22.52
N ARG A 41 4.51 -9.93 -23.41
CA ARG A 41 3.42 -10.82 -22.97
C ARG A 41 3.96 -12.07 -22.27
N LEU A 42 3.27 -12.49 -21.21
CA LEU A 42 3.51 -13.74 -20.52
C LEU A 42 3.31 -14.91 -21.50
N SER A 43 4.40 -15.61 -21.83
CA SER A 43 4.33 -16.72 -22.77
C SER A 43 3.91 -18.02 -22.06
N VAL A 44 2.61 -18.20 -21.86
CA VAL A 44 2.01 -19.41 -21.25
C VAL A 44 2.42 -20.69 -21.99
N ARG A 45 2.63 -20.59 -23.32
CA ARG A 45 3.09 -21.72 -24.15
C ARG A 45 4.47 -22.24 -23.74
N THR A 46 5.34 -21.37 -23.23
CA THR A 46 6.70 -21.74 -22.78
C THR A 46 6.74 -22.29 -21.35
N MET A 47 5.64 -22.21 -20.59
CA MET A 47 5.58 -22.74 -19.23
C MET A 47 5.54 -24.26 -19.24
N ASP A 48 6.07 -24.90 -18.20
CA ASP A 48 5.88 -26.33 -17.96
C ASP A 48 4.44 -26.63 -17.51
N ARG A 49 3.98 -27.88 -17.69
CA ARG A 49 2.59 -28.28 -17.39
C ARG A 49 2.14 -27.90 -15.96
N PRO A 50 2.92 -28.13 -14.88
CA PRO A 50 2.51 -27.75 -13.53
C PRO A 50 2.35 -26.23 -13.37
N LEU A 51 3.27 -25.44 -13.94
CA LEU A 51 3.15 -23.99 -13.89
C LEU A 51 1.96 -23.49 -14.70
N ARG A 52 1.62 -24.11 -15.83
CA ARG A 52 0.38 -23.79 -16.57
C ARG A 52 -0.88 -24.08 -15.74
N LEU A 53 -0.90 -25.19 -15.02
CA LEU A 53 -2.01 -25.53 -14.12
C LEU A 53 -2.12 -24.51 -12.97
N ALA A 54 -1.00 -24.11 -12.39
CA ALA A 54 -0.97 -23.06 -11.37
C ALA A 54 -1.45 -21.72 -11.93
N THR A 55 -0.97 -21.30 -13.12
CA THR A 55 -1.46 -20.08 -13.78
C THR A 55 -2.95 -20.15 -14.10
N ALA A 56 -3.46 -21.30 -14.55
CA ALA A 56 -4.88 -21.51 -14.79
C ALA A 56 -5.71 -21.44 -13.49
N GLY A 57 -5.23 -22.03 -12.40
CA GLY A 57 -5.87 -21.95 -11.08
C GLY A 57 -5.91 -20.52 -10.54
N ALA A 58 -4.84 -19.75 -10.74
CA ALA A 58 -4.83 -18.33 -10.38
C ALA A 58 -5.80 -17.51 -11.24
N ALA A 59 -5.82 -17.73 -12.56
CA ALA A 59 -6.79 -17.08 -13.44
C ALA A 59 -8.24 -17.40 -13.04
N ALA A 60 -8.54 -18.67 -12.72
CA ALA A 60 -9.85 -19.07 -12.21
C ALA A 60 -10.20 -18.39 -10.88
N SER A 61 -9.21 -18.20 -10.00
CA SER A 61 -9.40 -17.48 -8.73
C SER A 61 -9.72 -16.00 -8.95
N LEU A 62 -9.06 -15.33 -9.91
CA LEU A 62 -9.34 -13.93 -10.27
C LEU A 62 -10.72 -13.76 -10.92
N VAL A 63 -11.10 -14.67 -11.82
CA VAL A 63 -12.46 -14.70 -12.41
C VAL A 63 -13.50 -14.95 -11.32
N GLY A 64 -13.24 -15.89 -10.41
CA GLY A 64 -14.09 -16.15 -9.26
C GLY A 64 -14.24 -14.92 -8.36
N ALA A 65 -13.16 -14.21 -8.09
CA ALA A 65 -13.19 -12.94 -7.35
C ALA A 65 -14.06 -11.89 -8.06
N ALA A 66 -13.89 -11.70 -9.37
CA ALA A 66 -14.72 -10.76 -10.14
C ALA A 66 -16.22 -11.12 -10.09
N LEU A 67 -16.55 -12.42 -10.20
CA LEU A 67 -17.92 -12.90 -10.07
C LEU A 67 -18.48 -12.67 -8.66
N LEU A 68 -17.68 -12.90 -7.62
CA LEU A 68 -18.07 -12.66 -6.23
C LEU A 68 -18.34 -11.18 -5.96
N VAL A 69 -17.53 -10.27 -6.50
CA VAL A 69 -17.79 -8.82 -6.44
C VAL A 69 -19.11 -8.49 -7.13
N ALA A 70 -19.36 -9.05 -8.32
CA ALA A 70 -20.61 -8.83 -9.05
C ALA A 70 -21.84 -9.39 -8.30
N LEU A 71 -21.67 -10.49 -7.57
CA LEU A 71 -22.71 -11.18 -6.80
C LEU A 71 -22.75 -10.77 -5.32
N ARG A 72 -22.00 -9.74 -4.90
CA ARG A 72 -21.85 -9.38 -3.48
C ARG A 72 -23.16 -9.02 -2.78
N ASP A 73 -24.15 -8.61 -3.57
CA ASP A 73 -25.47 -8.20 -3.09
C ASP A 73 -26.44 -9.39 -2.92
N VAL A 74 -26.03 -10.60 -3.29
CA VAL A 74 -26.84 -11.82 -3.21
C VAL A 74 -26.61 -12.53 -1.87
N GLY A 75 -27.61 -12.50 -0.99
CA GLY A 75 -27.64 -13.27 0.27
C GLY A 75 -27.97 -12.43 1.51
N HIS A 76 -28.74 -13.01 2.44
CA HIS A 76 -29.22 -12.32 3.65
C HIS A 76 -28.41 -12.64 4.92
N SER A 77 -27.61 -13.70 4.93
CA SER A 77 -26.78 -14.07 6.08
C SER A 77 -25.55 -13.15 6.19
N LYS A 78 -25.41 -12.46 7.32
CA LYS A 78 -24.38 -11.45 7.57
C LYS A 78 -23.41 -11.92 8.66
N VAL A 79 -22.11 -11.80 8.39
CA VAL A 79 -21.02 -11.94 9.35
C VAL A 79 -20.69 -10.53 9.84
N VAL A 80 -20.82 -10.26 11.13
CA VAL A 80 -20.43 -8.97 11.70
C VAL A 80 -18.91 -8.90 11.79
N LEU A 81 -18.33 -7.84 11.25
CA LEU A 81 -16.90 -7.55 11.28
C LEU A 81 -16.59 -6.51 12.37
N LEU A 82 -15.37 -5.96 12.38
CA LEU A 82 -15.05 -4.85 13.28
C LEU A 82 -15.79 -3.57 12.91
N PRO A 83 -16.04 -2.68 13.89
CA PRO A 83 -16.46 -1.32 13.58
C PRO A 83 -15.38 -0.64 12.72
N SER A 84 -15.82 0.01 11.65
CA SER A 84 -14.99 0.88 10.81
C SER A 84 -15.53 2.30 10.93
N GLY A 85 -14.70 3.24 11.41
CA GLY A 85 -15.15 4.61 11.68
C GLY A 85 -16.31 4.69 12.68
N GLY A 86 -16.34 3.80 13.68
CA GLY A 86 -17.40 3.73 14.69
C GLY A 86 -18.70 3.08 14.21
N VAL A 87 -18.80 2.64 12.95
CA VAL A 87 -19.97 1.93 12.43
C VAL A 87 -19.70 0.44 12.35
N GLU A 88 -20.56 -0.37 12.97
CA GLU A 88 -20.50 -1.83 12.83
C GLU A 88 -20.71 -2.24 11.37
N THR A 89 -19.80 -3.07 10.85
CA THR A 89 -19.81 -3.49 9.45
C THR A 89 -20.16 -4.97 9.35
N THR A 90 -20.75 -5.37 8.22
CA THR A 90 -21.17 -6.74 7.95
C THR A 90 -20.76 -7.17 6.56
N LEU A 91 -20.48 -8.47 6.41
CA LEU A 91 -20.17 -9.11 5.12
C LEU A 91 -21.10 -10.30 4.90
N SER A 92 -21.52 -10.57 3.68
CA SER A 92 -22.32 -11.78 3.42
C SER A 92 -21.48 -13.04 3.71
N THR A 93 -22.10 -14.04 4.33
CA THR A 93 -21.40 -15.30 4.69
C THR A 93 -20.74 -15.99 3.49
N PRO A 94 -21.40 -16.12 2.32
CA PRO A 94 -20.76 -16.75 1.15
C PRO A 94 -19.51 -15.99 0.70
N LEU A 95 -19.57 -14.66 0.70
CA LEU A 95 -18.45 -13.82 0.29
C LEU A 95 -17.31 -13.87 1.31
N PHE A 96 -17.63 -13.92 2.61
CA PHE A 96 -16.63 -14.13 3.66
C PHE A 96 -15.92 -15.48 3.51
N ILE A 97 -16.66 -16.57 3.28
CA ILE A 97 -16.06 -17.90 3.04
C ILE A 97 -15.17 -17.87 1.80
N ALA A 98 -15.65 -17.26 0.71
CA ALA A 98 -14.89 -17.16 -0.52
C ALA A 98 -13.60 -16.33 -0.34
N ALA A 99 -13.66 -15.24 0.44
CA ALA A 99 -12.47 -14.48 0.83
C ALA A 99 -11.49 -15.35 1.63
N LEU A 100 -11.93 -16.17 2.58
CA LEU A 100 -11.05 -17.10 3.30
C LEU A 100 -10.40 -18.14 2.37
N CYS A 101 -11.13 -18.64 1.37
CA CYS A 101 -10.59 -19.54 0.36
C CYS A 101 -9.53 -18.84 -0.50
N LEU A 102 -9.83 -17.65 -1.03
CA LEU A 102 -8.88 -16.87 -1.82
C LEU A 102 -7.63 -16.51 -1.00
N LEU A 103 -7.81 -16.17 0.27
CA LEU A 103 -6.72 -15.89 1.21
C LEU A 103 -5.79 -17.09 1.38
N ALA A 104 -6.35 -18.28 1.63
CA ALA A 104 -5.58 -19.52 1.77
C ALA A 104 -4.84 -19.89 0.47
N ILE A 105 -5.51 -19.76 -0.67
CA ILE A 105 -4.93 -20.01 -1.99
C ILE A 105 -3.79 -19.01 -2.24
N GLY A 106 -4.05 -17.72 -2.06
CA GLY A 106 -3.08 -16.65 -2.28
C GLY A 106 -1.80 -16.82 -1.46
N PHE A 107 -1.93 -17.11 -0.16
CA PHE A 107 -0.77 -17.44 0.69
C PHE A 107 -0.08 -18.74 0.28
N GLY A 108 -0.83 -19.73 -0.22
CA GLY A 108 -0.28 -20.96 -0.79
C GLY A 108 0.64 -20.70 -1.98
N TYR A 109 0.17 -19.92 -2.96
CA TYR A 109 0.97 -19.50 -4.12
C TYR A 109 2.19 -18.67 -3.71
N LEU A 110 1.99 -17.67 -2.84
CA LEU A 110 3.04 -16.79 -2.36
C LEU A 110 4.16 -17.59 -1.69
N THR A 111 3.80 -18.40 -0.70
CA THR A 111 4.77 -19.18 0.09
C THR A 111 5.48 -20.22 -0.77
N THR A 112 4.77 -20.89 -1.69
CA THR A 112 5.38 -21.82 -2.64
C THR A 112 6.41 -21.11 -3.51
N GLY A 113 6.05 -19.96 -4.08
CA GLY A 113 6.94 -19.18 -4.92
C GLY A 113 8.20 -18.76 -4.14
N VAL A 114 8.04 -18.26 -2.92
CA VAL A 114 9.16 -17.84 -2.07
C VAL A 114 10.08 -19.02 -1.69
N VAL A 115 9.52 -20.15 -1.27
CA VAL A 115 10.31 -21.35 -0.88
C VAL A 115 11.10 -21.91 -2.06
N LEU A 116 10.58 -21.74 -3.28
CA LEU A 116 11.27 -22.13 -4.50
C LEU A 116 12.37 -21.15 -4.95
N ALA A 117 12.50 -20.00 -4.31
CA ALA A 117 13.62 -19.07 -4.52
C ALA A 117 14.93 -19.63 -3.90
N HIS A 118 15.99 -18.83 -3.94
CA HIS A 118 17.24 -19.14 -3.26
C HIS A 118 17.00 -19.29 -1.75
N ARG A 119 17.63 -20.30 -1.14
CA ARG A 119 17.44 -20.70 0.28
C ARG A 119 17.34 -19.53 1.27
N LEU A 120 18.23 -18.55 1.19
CA LEU A 120 18.23 -17.41 2.11
C LEU A 120 17.02 -16.49 1.89
N VAL A 121 16.70 -16.22 0.62
CA VAL A 121 15.52 -15.41 0.26
C VAL A 121 14.24 -16.15 0.66
N GLY A 122 14.20 -17.45 0.40
CA GLY A 122 13.12 -18.36 0.79
C GLY A 122 12.82 -18.29 2.27
N LEU A 123 13.81 -18.58 3.12
CA LEU A 123 13.62 -18.62 4.57
C LEU A 123 13.29 -17.25 5.16
N LEU A 124 13.94 -16.17 4.68
CA LEU A 124 13.65 -14.82 5.16
C LEU A 124 12.22 -14.40 4.83
N ALA A 125 11.74 -14.64 3.61
CA ALA A 125 10.39 -14.24 3.27
C ALA A 125 9.32 -15.18 3.88
N VAL A 126 9.61 -16.46 4.13
CA VAL A 126 8.75 -17.30 4.98
C VAL A 126 8.68 -16.74 6.41
N ALA A 127 9.79 -16.26 6.97
CA ALA A 127 9.81 -15.61 8.28
C ALA A 127 8.94 -14.35 8.30
N VAL A 128 9.03 -13.51 7.25
CA VAL A 128 8.19 -12.32 7.12
C VAL A 128 6.71 -12.69 7.02
N VAL A 129 6.34 -13.63 6.15
CA VAL A 129 4.93 -14.06 5.97
C VAL A 129 4.36 -14.65 7.25
N THR A 130 5.08 -15.58 7.89
CA THR A 130 4.62 -16.23 9.13
C THR A 130 4.64 -15.28 10.33
N GLY A 131 5.62 -14.38 10.39
CA GLY A 131 5.71 -13.32 11.40
C GLY A 131 4.57 -12.33 11.30
N ALA A 132 4.28 -11.81 10.11
CA ALA A 132 3.16 -10.91 9.86
C ALA A 132 1.83 -11.59 10.18
N LEU A 133 1.60 -12.82 9.68
CA LEU A 133 0.38 -13.57 9.97
C LEU A 133 0.23 -13.80 11.48
N GLY A 134 1.29 -14.19 12.16
CA GLY A 134 1.31 -14.42 13.60
C GLY A 134 1.07 -13.16 14.43
N PHE A 135 1.57 -12.00 13.96
CA PHE A 135 1.35 -10.68 14.57
C PHE A 135 -0.10 -10.21 14.39
N TYR A 136 -0.62 -10.20 13.16
CA TYR A 136 -1.98 -9.73 12.86
C TYR A 136 -3.07 -10.61 13.48
N THR A 137 -2.79 -11.90 13.69
CA THR A 137 -3.73 -12.83 14.33
C THR A 137 -3.50 -12.99 15.83
N GLY A 138 -2.44 -12.39 16.40
CA GLY A 138 -2.09 -12.51 17.82
C GLY A 138 -1.57 -13.88 18.27
N VAL A 139 -1.36 -14.83 17.34
CA VAL A 139 -0.94 -16.21 17.63
C VAL A 139 0.45 -16.26 18.28
N LEU A 140 1.32 -15.30 17.96
CA LEU A 140 2.67 -15.22 18.54
C LEU A 140 2.67 -14.68 19.98
N GLY A 141 1.51 -14.35 20.55
CA GLY A 141 1.41 -13.73 21.88
C GLY A 141 1.81 -12.25 21.88
N VAL A 142 2.01 -11.68 20.69
CA VAL A 142 2.31 -10.27 20.45
C VAL A 142 1.22 -9.77 19.49
N GLY A 143 0.58 -8.65 19.81
CA GLY A 143 -0.44 -8.02 18.96
C GLY A 143 -1.81 -7.82 19.64
N LEU A 144 -2.69 -7.12 18.93
CA LEU A 144 -3.92 -6.50 19.42
C LEU A 144 -5.00 -7.44 20.00
N ARG A 145 -4.87 -8.78 19.88
CA ARG A 145 -6.01 -9.72 20.09
C ARG A 145 -5.65 -11.08 20.70
N ALA A 146 -4.79 -11.10 21.71
CA ALA A 146 -4.41 -12.33 22.41
C ALA A 146 -5.56 -12.92 23.27
N VAL A 147 -6.59 -13.50 22.65
CA VAL A 147 -7.68 -14.22 23.34
C VAL A 147 -8.06 -15.51 22.59
N LEU A 148 -7.06 -16.32 22.22
CA LEU A 148 -7.32 -17.68 21.74
C LEU A 148 -7.28 -18.66 22.93
N PRO A 149 -8.19 -19.66 22.97
CA PRO A 149 -8.06 -20.80 23.88
C PRO A 149 -6.70 -21.47 23.70
N ARG A 150 -6.11 -21.98 24.79
CA ARG A 150 -4.77 -22.59 24.78
C ARG A 150 -4.60 -23.65 23.68
N TRP A 151 -5.59 -24.52 23.48
CA TRP A 151 -5.53 -25.57 22.44
C TRP A 151 -5.37 -24.98 21.04
N ALA A 152 -6.07 -23.89 20.75
CA ALA A 152 -6.05 -23.24 19.45
C ALA A 152 -4.76 -22.48 19.22
N THR A 153 -4.22 -21.83 20.25
CA THR A 153 -2.89 -21.22 20.20
C THR A 153 -1.82 -22.25 19.87
N TRP A 154 -1.86 -23.43 20.50
CA TRP A 154 -0.91 -24.50 20.19
C TRP A 154 -1.11 -25.06 18.79
N ALA A 155 -2.35 -25.26 18.35
CA ALA A 155 -2.64 -25.77 17.02
C ALA A 155 -2.23 -24.80 15.90
N THR A 156 -2.51 -23.50 16.05
CA THR A 156 -2.09 -22.47 15.08
C THR A 156 -0.57 -22.31 15.05
N ARG A 157 0.11 -22.33 16.20
CA ARG A 157 1.58 -22.37 16.27
C ARG A 157 2.15 -23.64 15.63
N GLY A 158 1.50 -24.78 15.83
CA GLY A 158 1.86 -26.05 15.19
C GLY A 158 1.76 -25.97 13.67
N LEU A 159 0.72 -25.31 13.13
CA LEU A 159 0.59 -25.08 11.69
C LEU A 159 1.62 -24.09 11.15
N LEU A 160 1.96 -23.02 11.89
CA LEU A 160 3.06 -22.13 11.53
C LEU A 160 4.40 -22.89 11.52
N LEU A 161 4.65 -23.76 12.50
CA LEU A 161 5.82 -24.64 12.50
C LEU A 161 5.81 -25.61 11.32
N ALA A 162 4.65 -26.16 10.93
CA ALA A 162 4.53 -27.01 9.76
C ALA A 162 4.92 -26.27 8.47
N ILE A 163 4.53 -24.99 8.32
CA ILE A 163 4.97 -24.15 7.18
C ILE A 163 6.50 -24.10 7.10
N TRP A 164 7.15 -23.88 8.25
CA TRP A 164 8.61 -23.84 8.38
C TRP A 164 9.27 -25.18 8.07
N LEU A 165 8.74 -26.29 8.59
CA LEU A 165 9.27 -27.63 8.34
C LEU A 165 9.19 -27.99 6.85
N VAL A 166 8.08 -27.66 6.19
CA VAL A 166 7.93 -27.85 4.74
C VAL A 166 8.92 -26.97 3.97
N ALA A 167 9.11 -25.71 4.37
CA ALA A 167 10.04 -24.78 3.72
C ALA A 167 11.50 -25.25 3.86
N ILE A 168 11.91 -25.67 5.06
CA ILE A 168 13.24 -26.21 5.34
C ILE A 168 13.44 -27.53 4.57
N GLY A 169 12.47 -28.44 4.61
CA GLY A 169 12.51 -29.70 3.86
C GLY A 169 12.68 -29.48 2.36
N ALA A 170 11.91 -28.57 1.77
CA ALA A 170 12.00 -28.23 0.35
C ALA A 170 13.35 -27.59 -0.02
N THR A 171 13.89 -26.70 0.83
CA THR A 171 15.18 -26.06 0.58
C THR A 171 16.36 -27.02 0.74
N LEU A 172 16.30 -27.97 1.70
CA LEU A 172 17.29 -29.04 1.86
C LEU A 172 17.24 -30.02 0.69
N TRP A 173 16.05 -30.44 0.28
CA TRP A 173 15.85 -31.31 -0.88
C TRP A 173 16.43 -30.71 -2.17
N ARG A 174 16.35 -29.38 -2.30
CA ARG A 174 16.87 -28.63 -3.45
C ARG A 174 18.31 -28.15 -3.29
N ARG A 175 19.04 -28.52 -2.24
CA ARG A 175 20.39 -27.95 -1.93
C ARG A 175 21.36 -28.01 -3.12
N HIS A 176 21.29 -29.05 -3.95
CA HIS A 176 22.16 -29.24 -5.12
C HIS A 176 21.51 -28.87 -6.47
N ARG A 177 20.28 -28.33 -6.45
CA ARG A 177 19.52 -27.97 -7.65
C ARG A 177 19.40 -26.46 -7.72
N HIS A 178 19.65 -25.88 -8.88
CA HIS A 178 19.56 -24.45 -9.09
C HIS A 178 18.57 -24.18 -10.22
N GLY A 179 17.79 -23.10 -10.09
CA GLY A 179 16.84 -22.69 -11.13
C GLY A 179 15.61 -23.60 -11.25
N ASP A 180 15.11 -23.70 -12.48
CA ASP A 180 13.90 -24.43 -12.84
C ASP A 180 14.20 -25.87 -13.29
N ALA A 181 14.81 -26.66 -12.41
CA ALA A 181 15.14 -28.05 -12.70
C ALA A 181 13.88 -28.86 -13.08
N PRO A 182 13.92 -29.72 -14.13
CA PRO A 182 12.77 -30.53 -14.55
C PRO A 182 12.21 -31.44 -13.45
N GLN A 183 13.08 -31.86 -12.52
CA GLN A 183 12.74 -32.72 -11.39
C GLN A 183 11.87 -32.02 -10.34
N ASP A 184 11.89 -30.67 -10.30
CA ASP A 184 11.13 -29.90 -9.30
C ASP A 184 9.68 -29.66 -9.77
N ARG A 185 9.32 -30.03 -11.00
CA ARG A 185 7.99 -29.82 -11.60
C ARG A 185 6.84 -30.29 -10.71
N VAL A 186 6.92 -31.53 -10.20
CA VAL A 186 5.90 -32.11 -9.32
C VAL A 186 5.95 -31.48 -7.94
N LEU A 187 7.15 -31.22 -7.43
CA LEU A 187 7.37 -30.58 -6.13
C LEU A 187 6.66 -29.23 -6.03
N ARG A 188 6.64 -28.43 -7.11
CA ARG A 188 5.93 -27.14 -7.14
C ARG A 188 4.44 -27.28 -6.84
N LEU A 189 3.79 -28.23 -7.51
CA LEU A 189 2.34 -28.45 -7.33
C LEU A 189 2.04 -29.05 -5.96
N VAL A 190 2.89 -29.97 -5.49
CA VAL A 190 2.75 -30.55 -4.14
C VAL A 190 2.89 -29.48 -3.07
N LEU A 191 3.92 -28.64 -3.14
CA LEU A 191 4.11 -27.53 -2.20
C LEU A 191 2.93 -26.56 -2.24
N LEU A 192 2.42 -26.23 -3.43
CA LEU A 192 1.26 -25.37 -3.59
C LEU A 192 0.03 -25.94 -2.86
N VAL A 193 -0.31 -27.20 -3.11
CA VAL A 193 -1.45 -27.86 -2.46
C VAL A 193 -1.23 -27.94 -0.95
N VAL A 194 -0.05 -28.34 -0.50
CA VAL A 194 0.28 -28.44 0.93
C VAL A 194 0.12 -27.09 1.61
N TYR A 195 0.68 -26.01 1.06
CA TYR A 195 0.54 -24.69 1.67
C TYR A 195 -0.90 -24.19 1.65
N CYS A 196 -1.66 -24.37 0.56
CA CYS A 196 -3.08 -24.04 0.52
C CYS A 196 -3.87 -24.75 1.64
N VAL A 197 -3.61 -26.04 1.86
CA VAL A 197 -4.26 -26.84 2.92
C VAL A 197 -3.83 -26.37 4.31
N VAL A 198 -2.54 -26.10 4.53
CA VAL A 198 -2.03 -25.65 5.83
C VAL A 198 -2.57 -24.26 6.20
N PHE A 199 -2.59 -23.31 5.26
CA PHE A 199 -3.20 -21.99 5.48
C PHE A 199 -4.73 -22.08 5.65
N GLY A 200 -5.41 -22.94 4.88
CA GLY A 200 -6.84 -23.20 5.06
C GLY A 200 -7.15 -23.76 6.44
N GLY A 201 -6.37 -24.74 6.90
CA GLY A 201 -6.45 -25.29 8.26
C GLY A 201 -6.17 -24.24 9.33
N TYR A 202 -5.20 -23.36 9.09
CA TYR A 202 -4.86 -22.26 10.01
C TYR A 202 -6.05 -21.31 10.20
N LEU A 203 -6.66 -20.86 9.10
CA LEU A 203 -7.84 -19.98 9.12
C LEU A 203 -9.05 -20.69 9.73
N LEU A 204 -9.23 -21.99 9.45
CA LEU A 204 -10.31 -22.79 10.03
C LEU A 204 -10.18 -22.89 11.55
N ILE A 205 -8.98 -23.20 12.07
CA ILE A 205 -8.74 -23.26 13.52
C ILE A 205 -8.99 -21.90 14.16
N LEU A 206 -8.50 -20.81 13.55
CA LEU A 206 -8.78 -19.46 14.04
C LEU A 206 -10.29 -19.18 14.07
N ARG A 207 -11.06 -19.61 13.06
CA ARG A 207 -12.51 -19.45 13.02
C ARG A 207 -13.22 -20.24 14.11
N LEU A 208 -12.82 -21.49 14.33
CA LEU A 208 -13.43 -22.42 15.31
C LEU A 208 -13.09 -22.02 16.75
N ALA A 209 -11.90 -21.45 16.95
CA ALA A 209 -11.39 -21.11 18.27
C ALA A 209 -11.69 -19.68 18.71
N SER A 210 -12.05 -18.80 17.78
CA SER A 210 -12.27 -17.40 18.11
C SER A 210 -13.49 -17.28 19.01
N PRO A 211 -13.32 -16.75 20.24
CA PRO A 211 -14.43 -16.59 21.15
C PRO A 211 -15.44 -15.62 20.54
N THR A 212 -16.73 -15.96 20.67
CA THR A 212 -17.82 -14.99 20.58
C THR A 212 -17.82 -14.20 21.88
N LEU A 213 -17.27 -12.99 21.85
CA LEU A 213 -17.40 -12.05 22.95
C LEU A 213 -18.59 -11.15 22.60
N ASN A 214 -19.66 -11.21 23.40
CA ASN A 214 -20.87 -10.39 23.22
C ASN A 214 -21.53 -10.54 21.84
N GLY A 215 -21.58 -11.76 21.31
CA GLY A 215 -22.15 -12.05 19.99
C GLY A 215 -21.24 -11.72 18.81
N LEU A 216 -20.11 -11.03 19.03
CA LEU A 216 -19.11 -10.74 18.02
C LEU A 216 -17.96 -11.75 18.08
N THR A 217 -17.72 -12.45 16.98
CA THR A 217 -16.51 -13.27 16.84
C THR A 217 -15.31 -12.36 16.60
N ASN A 218 -14.19 -12.56 17.31
CA ASN A 218 -12.96 -11.79 17.07
C ASN A 218 -12.28 -12.13 15.72
N PHE A 219 -12.62 -13.28 15.14
CA PHE A 219 -11.99 -13.82 13.93
C PHE A 219 -12.16 -12.94 12.68
N PRO A 220 -13.39 -12.54 12.27
CA PRO A 220 -13.57 -11.64 11.14
C PRO A 220 -12.76 -10.35 11.29
N GLY A 221 -12.63 -9.85 12.52
CA GLY A 221 -11.82 -8.69 12.80
C GLY A 221 -10.30 -8.89 12.63
N SER A 222 -9.77 -10.06 12.99
CA SER A 222 -8.38 -10.42 12.66
C SER A 222 -8.18 -10.57 11.15
N VAL A 223 -9.18 -11.10 10.44
CA VAL A 223 -9.18 -11.15 8.97
C VAL A 223 -9.20 -9.74 8.39
N THR A 224 -10.01 -8.82 8.92
CA THR A 224 -10.02 -7.40 8.50
C THR A 224 -8.63 -6.77 8.63
N LEU A 225 -7.95 -6.97 9.77
CA LEU A 225 -6.59 -6.44 9.97
C LEU A 225 -5.58 -7.06 8.98
N LEU A 226 -5.66 -8.37 8.77
CA LEU A 226 -4.81 -9.06 7.81
C LEU A 226 -5.08 -8.57 6.37
N MET A 227 -6.34 -8.35 6.00
CA MET A 227 -6.71 -7.77 4.70
C MET A 227 -6.21 -6.33 4.57
N GLY A 228 -6.26 -5.53 5.64
CA GLY A 228 -5.68 -4.19 5.68
C GLY A 228 -4.17 -4.21 5.44
N GLY A 229 -3.44 -5.10 6.11
CA GLY A 229 -2.00 -5.28 5.86
C GLY A 229 -1.71 -5.77 4.44
N LEU A 230 -2.51 -6.71 3.92
CA LEU A 230 -2.40 -7.17 2.53
C LEU A 230 -2.68 -6.06 1.53
N ALA A 231 -3.67 -5.22 1.81
CA ALA A 231 -3.99 -4.05 1.02
C ALA A 231 -2.84 -3.04 0.95
N LEU A 232 -2.13 -2.81 2.06
CA LEU A 232 -0.93 -1.96 2.04
C LEU A 232 0.23 -2.58 1.26
N LEU A 233 0.30 -3.92 1.20
CA LEU A 233 1.23 -4.61 0.30
C LEU A 233 0.87 -4.43 -1.18
N THR A 234 -0.28 -3.82 -1.51
CA THR A 234 -0.68 -3.59 -2.90
C THR A 234 -0.05 -2.39 -3.56
N THR A 235 0.29 -1.41 -2.73
CA THR A 235 0.95 -0.18 -3.11
C THR A 235 2.18 -0.44 -3.99
N PRO A 236 3.10 -1.37 -3.64
CA PRO A 236 4.20 -1.79 -4.52
C PRO A 236 3.85 -2.11 -5.97
N ILE A 237 2.70 -2.73 -6.25
CA ILE A 237 2.33 -3.16 -7.60
C ILE A 237 1.59 -2.10 -8.38
N LEU A 238 0.84 -1.25 -7.68
CA LEU A 238 0.39 0.00 -8.30
C LEU A 238 1.58 0.83 -8.80
N PHE A 239 2.74 0.75 -8.13
CA PHE A 239 3.97 1.35 -8.66
C PHE A 239 4.46 0.66 -9.93
N VAL A 240 4.37 -0.65 -10.00
CA VAL A 240 4.84 -1.43 -11.16
C VAL A 240 3.97 -1.13 -12.37
N ALA A 241 2.65 -1.16 -12.19
CA ALA A 241 1.71 -0.72 -13.20
C ALA A 241 2.01 0.71 -13.66
N ALA A 242 2.36 1.61 -12.74
CA ALA A 242 2.74 2.97 -13.08
C ALA A 242 4.07 3.09 -13.84
N ILE A 243 5.09 2.30 -13.51
CA ILE A 243 6.34 2.21 -14.30
C ILE A 243 6.00 1.77 -15.71
N ASP A 244 5.20 0.70 -15.83
CA ASP A 244 4.78 0.18 -17.12
C ASP A 244 4.04 1.28 -17.92
N PHE A 245 3.12 2.02 -17.30
CA PHE A 245 2.48 3.17 -17.96
C PHE A 245 3.48 4.24 -18.39
N GLY A 246 4.50 4.53 -17.58
CA GLY A 246 5.58 5.45 -17.94
C GLY A 246 6.40 4.96 -19.14
N GLU A 247 6.76 3.67 -19.17
CA GLU A 247 7.46 3.05 -20.28
C GLU A 247 6.62 3.03 -21.56
N TRP A 248 5.34 2.66 -21.47
CA TRP A 248 4.39 2.70 -22.59
C TRP A 248 4.17 4.14 -23.08
N GLY A 249 4.14 5.11 -22.16
CA GLY A 249 4.10 6.53 -22.48
C GLY A 249 5.34 6.98 -23.26
N GLN A 250 6.52 6.54 -22.85
CA GLN A 250 7.78 6.82 -23.55
C GLN A 250 7.80 6.19 -24.94
N LEU A 251 7.43 4.91 -25.06
CA LEU A 251 7.36 4.21 -26.35
C LEU A 251 6.36 4.88 -27.29
N THR A 252 5.23 5.31 -26.78
CA THR A 252 4.20 6.03 -27.55
C THR A 252 4.72 7.40 -27.97
N GLY A 253 5.41 8.13 -27.09
CA GLY A 253 6.04 9.41 -27.40
C GLY A 253 7.13 9.30 -28.47
N GLN A 254 8.00 8.30 -28.38
CA GLN A 254 9.02 8.00 -29.39
C GLN A 254 8.37 7.71 -30.75
N ARG A 255 7.29 6.92 -30.77
CA ARG A 255 6.53 6.64 -31.99
C ARG A 255 5.89 7.89 -32.57
N LEU A 256 5.22 8.70 -31.76
CA LEU A 256 4.63 9.96 -32.21
C LEU A 256 5.69 10.87 -32.84
N LEU A 257 6.88 10.94 -32.25
CA LEU A 257 8.01 11.70 -32.81
C LEU A 257 8.48 11.12 -34.15
N THR A 258 8.64 9.80 -34.26
CA THR A 258 9.04 9.14 -35.53
C THR A 258 7.97 9.28 -36.63
N ALA A 259 6.69 9.18 -36.27
CA ALA A 259 5.58 9.29 -37.21
C ALA A 259 5.41 10.73 -37.71
N ALA A 260 5.55 11.72 -36.82
CA ALA A 260 5.47 13.14 -37.17
C ALA A 260 6.70 13.65 -37.95
N GLY A 261 7.84 12.95 -37.84
CA GLY A 261 9.13 13.36 -38.43
C GLY A 261 9.41 12.87 -39.85
N ARG A 262 8.43 12.32 -40.58
CA ARG A 262 8.66 11.66 -41.89
C ARG A 262 9.25 12.55 -42.99
N PRO A 263 9.06 13.88 -43.02
CA PRO A 263 9.97 14.78 -43.72
C PRO A 263 11.00 15.39 -42.75
N LYS A 264 12.29 15.38 -43.12
CA LYS A 264 13.43 15.90 -42.30
C LYS A 264 13.19 17.32 -41.76
N SER A 265 12.45 18.16 -42.48
CA SER A 265 12.09 19.52 -42.06
C SER A 265 11.11 19.56 -40.87
N LEU A 266 10.17 18.60 -40.76
CA LEU A 266 9.20 18.53 -39.65
C LEU A 266 9.76 17.79 -38.44
N ALA A 267 10.84 17.01 -38.58
CA ALA A 267 11.45 16.28 -37.47
C ALA A 267 11.94 17.22 -36.35
N ASN A 268 12.54 18.36 -36.69
CA ASN A 268 13.01 19.34 -35.70
C ASN A 268 11.86 20.09 -35.01
N VAL A 269 10.77 20.35 -35.75
CA VAL A 269 9.58 21.01 -35.20
C VAL A 269 8.82 20.07 -34.27
N SER A 270 8.57 18.84 -34.70
CA SER A 270 7.86 17.81 -33.92
C SER A 270 8.57 17.46 -32.60
N ARG A 271 9.91 17.46 -32.58
CA ARG A 271 10.72 17.29 -31.36
C ARG A 271 10.45 18.33 -30.27
N VAL A 272 9.94 19.51 -30.62
CA VAL A 272 9.62 20.55 -29.63
C VAL A 272 8.11 20.63 -29.41
N VAL A 273 7.34 20.63 -30.50
CA VAL A 273 5.88 20.85 -30.44
C VAL A 273 5.18 19.73 -29.67
N ILE A 274 5.54 18.46 -29.88
CA ILE A 274 4.88 17.33 -29.21
C ILE A 274 5.10 17.37 -27.69
N PRO A 275 6.34 17.39 -27.17
CA PRO A 275 6.54 17.48 -25.73
C PRO A 275 6.00 18.78 -25.12
N ALA A 276 6.06 19.92 -25.83
CA ALA A 276 5.45 21.16 -25.36
C ALA A 276 3.92 21.03 -25.25
N ALA A 277 3.26 20.44 -26.24
CA ALA A 277 1.81 20.20 -26.22
C ALA A 277 1.40 19.28 -25.07
N LEU A 278 2.19 18.24 -24.76
CA LEU A 278 1.93 17.38 -23.61
C LEU A 278 2.10 18.11 -22.28
N CYS A 279 3.13 18.96 -22.13
CA CYS A 279 3.26 19.81 -20.94
C CYS A 279 2.09 20.81 -20.81
N VAL A 280 1.64 21.41 -21.91
CA VAL A 280 0.46 22.30 -21.91
C VAL A 280 -0.81 21.53 -21.53
N ALA A 281 -1.01 20.32 -22.06
CA ALA A 281 -2.13 19.46 -21.67
C ALA A 281 -2.09 19.13 -20.17
N LEU A 282 -0.90 18.81 -19.64
CA LEU A 282 -0.72 18.50 -18.23
C LEU A 282 -0.96 19.73 -17.33
N LEU A 283 -0.56 20.92 -17.77
CA LEU A 283 -0.87 22.18 -17.10
C LEU A 283 -2.37 22.51 -17.16
N ALA A 284 -3.03 22.27 -18.30
CA ALA A 284 -4.47 22.46 -18.45
C ALA A 284 -5.27 21.52 -17.54
N VAL A 285 -4.88 20.24 -17.48
CA VAL A 285 -5.46 19.27 -16.55
C VAL A 285 -5.29 19.74 -15.11
N ALA A 286 -4.08 20.11 -14.70
CA ALA A 286 -3.82 20.67 -13.38
C ALA A 286 -4.71 21.89 -13.07
N TRP A 287 -4.89 22.78 -14.04
CA TRP A 287 -5.72 23.97 -13.90
C TRP A 287 -7.20 23.64 -13.68
N THR A 288 -7.73 22.61 -14.35
CA THR A 288 -9.13 22.19 -14.23
C THR A 288 -9.45 21.41 -12.96
N MET A 289 -8.43 20.88 -12.27
CA MET A 289 -8.63 20.05 -11.08
C MET A 289 -9.01 20.84 -9.83
N ASP A 290 -8.56 22.08 -9.73
CA ASP A 290 -8.82 22.91 -8.56
C ASP A 290 -10.08 23.75 -8.83
N PRO A 291 -11.20 23.57 -8.12
CA PRO A 291 -12.42 24.35 -8.35
C PRO A 291 -12.30 25.80 -7.84
N GLU A 292 -11.23 26.15 -7.14
CA GLU A 292 -11.09 27.46 -6.48
C GLU A 292 -10.94 28.64 -7.45
N THR A 293 -10.90 29.85 -6.92
CA THR A 293 -10.68 31.08 -7.70
C THR A 293 -9.31 31.06 -8.42
N THR A 294 -9.22 31.71 -9.58
CA THR A 294 -8.00 31.83 -10.39
C THR A 294 -6.76 32.22 -9.57
N ALA A 295 -6.91 33.16 -8.61
CA ALA A 295 -5.82 33.61 -7.76
C ALA A 295 -5.30 32.51 -6.83
N HIS A 296 -6.21 31.73 -6.22
CA HIS A 296 -5.84 30.61 -5.35
C HIS A 296 -5.17 29.48 -6.15
N ARG A 297 -5.68 29.18 -7.36
CA ARG A 297 -5.05 28.21 -8.27
C ARG A 297 -3.62 28.61 -8.61
N LEU A 298 -3.40 29.87 -8.99
CA LEU A 298 -2.06 30.39 -9.31
C LEU A 298 -1.13 30.32 -8.10
N ALA A 299 -1.61 30.69 -6.90
CA ALA A 299 -0.82 30.60 -5.68
C ALA A 299 -0.39 29.15 -5.39
N ARG A 300 -1.31 28.19 -5.44
CA ARG A 300 -1.01 26.76 -5.22
C ARG A 300 -0.08 26.18 -6.26
N ILE A 301 -0.29 26.49 -7.53
CA ILE A 301 0.61 26.08 -8.62
C ILE A 301 2.01 26.64 -8.40
N THR A 302 2.12 27.92 -8.04
CA THR A 302 3.41 28.57 -7.80
C THR A 302 4.13 27.98 -6.59
N GLN A 303 3.41 27.77 -5.48
CA GLN A 303 3.95 27.13 -4.28
C GLN A 303 4.43 25.71 -4.57
N SER A 304 3.62 24.91 -5.26
CA SER A 304 3.99 23.52 -5.59
C SER A 304 5.16 23.45 -6.56
N ALA A 305 5.23 24.39 -7.52
CA ALA A 305 6.38 24.53 -8.41
C ALA A 305 7.66 24.90 -7.67
N LEU A 306 7.57 25.78 -6.67
CA LEU A 306 8.70 26.14 -5.82
C LEU A 306 9.17 24.95 -4.98
N ILE A 307 8.24 24.27 -4.30
CA ILE A 307 8.54 23.08 -3.48
C ILE A 307 9.17 21.98 -4.34
N PHE A 308 8.58 21.70 -5.51
CA PHE A 308 9.13 20.74 -6.46
C PHE A 308 10.52 21.13 -6.95
N ALA A 309 10.75 22.41 -7.28
CA ALA A 309 12.06 22.89 -7.67
C ALA A 309 13.09 22.71 -6.56
N VAL A 310 12.73 23.01 -5.30
CA VAL A 310 13.60 22.78 -4.14
C VAL A 310 13.91 21.30 -3.98
N ALA A 311 12.92 20.41 -4.08
CA ALA A 311 13.12 18.96 -4.01
C ALA A 311 14.10 18.48 -5.10
N VAL A 312 13.91 18.91 -6.35
CA VAL A 312 14.82 18.59 -7.46
C VAL A 312 16.22 19.15 -7.22
N LEU A 313 16.36 20.37 -6.71
CA LEU A 313 17.66 20.97 -6.40
C LEU A 313 18.39 20.23 -5.29
N VAL A 314 17.69 19.83 -4.22
CA VAL A 314 18.25 19.00 -3.14
C VAL A 314 18.78 17.69 -3.71
N LEU A 315 18.05 17.04 -4.62
CA LEU A 315 18.49 15.80 -5.25
C LEU A 315 19.69 16.01 -6.16
N LEU A 316 19.69 17.09 -6.94
CA LEU A 316 20.85 17.44 -7.78
C LEU A 316 22.07 17.75 -6.91
N ALA A 317 21.90 18.35 -5.72
CA ALA A 317 22.96 18.60 -4.77
C ALA A 317 23.48 17.30 -4.14
N ILE A 318 22.58 16.42 -3.70
CA ILE A 318 22.90 15.05 -3.25
C ILE A 318 23.67 14.30 -4.34
N TRP A 319 23.22 14.39 -5.59
CA TRP A 319 23.89 13.77 -6.74
C TRP A 319 25.29 14.35 -6.99
N ARG A 320 25.47 15.66 -6.81
CA ARG A 320 26.76 16.34 -7.00
C ARG A 320 27.79 16.01 -5.92
N LEU A 321 27.44 15.25 -4.89
CA LEU A 321 28.43 14.76 -3.93
C LEU A 321 29.53 13.97 -4.70
N PRO A 322 30.80 14.43 -4.65
CA PRO A 322 31.84 14.11 -5.64
C PRO A 322 32.24 12.63 -5.74
N ARG A 323 31.76 11.77 -4.84
CA ARG A 323 32.02 10.32 -4.87
C ARG A 323 30.99 9.52 -5.70
N LEU A 324 29.84 10.09 -6.06
CA LEU A 324 28.85 9.43 -6.91
C LEU A 324 29.17 9.54 -8.41
N ARG A 325 30.00 10.51 -8.80
CA ARG A 325 30.38 10.78 -10.20
C ARG A 325 31.28 9.72 -10.83
N SER A 326 32.06 8.98 -10.04
CA SER A 326 33.02 7.99 -10.56
C SER A 326 32.44 6.57 -10.71
N GLY A 327 31.18 6.36 -10.34
CA GLY A 327 30.53 5.06 -10.44
C GLY A 327 29.54 5.01 -11.60
N ALA A 328 29.57 3.91 -12.37
CA ALA A 328 28.61 3.65 -13.45
C ALA A 328 27.17 3.98 -13.03
N TRP A 329 26.54 4.83 -13.82
CA TRP A 329 25.16 5.27 -13.66
C TRP A 329 24.24 4.05 -13.64
N PRO A 330 23.19 4.02 -12.79
CA PRO A 330 22.23 2.93 -12.85
C PRO A 330 21.47 2.98 -14.18
N GLU A 331 21.77 2.05 -15.08
CA GLU A 331 21.04 1.94 -16.35
C GLU A 331 19.63 1.39 -16.17
N THR A 332 19.40 0.63 -15.10
CA THR A 332 18.11 -0.01 -14.80
C THR A 332 17.84 -0.02 -13.30
N LEU A 333 16.59 0.30 -12.94
CA LEU A 333 16.05 -0.01 -11.62
C LEU A 333 15.58 -1.46 -11.62
N ASN A 334 16.07 -2.25 -10.67
CA ASN A 334 15.57 -3.61 -10.50
C ASN A 334 14.20 -3.54 -9.82
N PHE A 335 13.23 -4.25 -10.37
CA PHE A 335 11.91 -4.47 -9.75
C PHE A 335 12.01 -4.77 -8.25
N ALA A 336 12.90 -5.69 -7.86
CA ALA A 336 13.05 -6.10 -6.46
C ALA A 336 13.44 -4.93 -5.55
N VAL A 337 14.21 -3.99 -6.08
CA VAL A 337 14.65 -2.79 -5.36
C VAL A 337 13.49 -1.82 -5.20
N VAL A 338 12.70 -1.59 -6.26
CA VAL A 338 11.48 -0.77 -6.18
C VAL A 338 10.50 -1.36 -5.17
N LEU A 339 10.26 -2.67 -5.22
CA LEU A 339 9.41 -3.39 -4.27
C LEU A 339 9.90 -3.26 -2.81
N VAL A 340 11.20 -3.30 -2.58
CA VAL A 340 11.76 -3.12 -1.23
C VAL A 340 11.58 -1.69 -0.74
N VAL A 341 11.88 -0.68 -1.56
CA VAL A 341 11.67 0.74 -1.21
C VAL A 341 10.19 0.99 -0.92
N ALA A 342 9.33 0.50 -1.80
CA ALA A 342 7.89 0.50 -1.67
C ALA A 342 7.40 -0.11 -0.35
N ALA A 343 7.86 -1.32 -0.01
CA ALA A 343 7.49 -1.98 1.22
C ALA A 343 7.98 -1.19 2.44
N ILE A 344 9.22 -0.68 2.42
CA ILE A 344 9.75 0.12 3.54
C ILE A 344 8.87 1.35 3.78
N VAL A 345 8.62 2.15 2.74
CA VAL A 345 7.91 3.43 2.86
C VAL A 345 6.42 3.21 3.14
N ALA A 346 5.76 2.27 2.46
CA ALA A 346 4.30 2.11 2.54
C ALA A 346 3.82 1.17 3.65
N THR A 347 4.68 0.29 4.17
CA THR A 347 4.28 -0.69 5.20
C THR A 347 5.11 -0.60 6.47
N ILE A 348 6.43 -0.72 6.35
CA ILE A 348 7.30 -0.87 7.53
C ILE A 348 7.35 0.44 8.32
N VAL A 349 7.58 1.58 7.66
CA VAL A 349 7.73 2.87 8.33
C VAL A 349 6.43 3.31 9.02
N PRO A 350 5.25 3.30 8.36
CA PRO A 350 3.99 3.64 9.02
C PRO A 350 3.66 2.73 10.20
N ASP A 351 3.87 1.42 10.08
CA ASP A 351 3.61 0.47 11.17
C ASP A 351 4.54 0.71 12.36
N VAL A 352 5.84 0.96 12.12
CA VAL A 352 6.80 1.28 13.17
C VAL A 352 6.48 2.64 13.80
N ALA A 353 6.10 3.64 13.00
CA ALA A 353 5.66 4.94 13.50
C ALA A 353 4.42 4.82 14.39
N GLY A 354 3.43 4.03 13.98
CA GLY A 354 2.24 3.72 14.76
C GLY A 354 2.58 2.97 16.05
N LEU A 355 3.57 2.07 16.02
CA LEU A 355 4.07 1.40 17.22
C LEU A 355 4.75 2.39 18.19
N LEU A 356 5.60 3.28 17.68
CA LEU A 356 6.33 4.28 18.48
C LEU A 356 5.40 5.34 19.08
N GLN A 357 4.36 5.75 18.34
CA GLN A 357 3.30 6.64 18.85
C GLN A 357 2.33 5.92 19.79
N GLY A 358 2.56 4.62 20.02
CA GLY A 358 1.66 3.81 20.78
C GLY A 358 0.28 3.68 20.15
N GLN A 359 0.03 4.04 18.89
CA GLN A 359 -1.27 3.86 18.21
C GLN A 359 -1.65 2.38 18.07
N ILE A 360 -0.67 1.50 17.97
CA ILE A 360 -0.89 0.03 17.97
C ILE A 360 -1.24 -0.48 19.39
N ILE A 361 -1.01 0.33 20.43
CA ILE A 361 -1.32 0.02 21.85
C ILE A 361 -2.04 1.23 22.47
N ALA A 362 -2.76 2.04 21.69
CA ALA A 362 -3.14 3.36 22.19
C ALA A 362 -4.14 3.10 23.28
N LYS A 363 -3.75 3.42 24.52
CA LYS A 363 -4.75 3.69 25.54
C LYS A 363 -5.47 4.91 24.97
N PRO A 364 -6.72 4.77 24.49
CA PRO A 364 -7.46 5.91 23.98
C PRO A 364 -7.33 7.01 25.04
N THR A 365 -7.14 8.26 24.60
CA THR A 365 -7.18 9.41 25.50
C THR A 365 -8.40 9.21 26.39
N PRO A 366 -8.23 9.14 27.72
CA PRO A 366 -9.27 8.63 28.58
C PRO A 366 -10.53 9.47 28.36
N GLU A 367 -11.58 8.84 27.85
CA GLU A 367 -12.86 9.51 27.58
C GLU A 367 -13.48 10.01 28.89
N VAL A 368 -13.04 9.47 30.02
CA VAL A 368 -13.45 9.85 31.36
C VAL A 368 -12.24 10.27 32.18
N SER A 369 -12.33 11.43 32.82
CA SER A 369 -11.31 11.97 33.72
C SER A 369 -11.23 11.12 35.01
N THR A 370 -10.17 11.30 35.78
CA THR A 370 -10.07 10.69 37.12
C THR A 370 -11.15 11.19 38.08
N ALA A 371 -11.82 12.30 37.77
CA ALA A 371 -12.97 12.83 38.51
C ALA A 371 -14.30 12.19 38.08
N GLY A 372 -14.31 11.30 37.09
CA GLY A 372 -15.53 10.68 36.58
C GLY A 372 -16.34 11.62 35.69
N GLU A 373 -15.70 12.55 34.99
CA GLU A 373 -16.36 13.46 34.04
C GLU A 373 -15.90 13.14 32.62
N PHE A 374 -16.76 13.38 31.63
CA PHE A 374 -16.33 13.26 30.24
C PHE A 374 -15.22 14.27 29.91
N THR A 375 -14.17 13.79 29.24
CA THR A 375 -13.09 14.65 28.74
C THR A 375 -13.42 15.17 27.34
N ALA A 376 -12.60 16.09 26.83
CA ALA A 376 -12.65 16.55 25.44
C ALA A 376 -12.57 15.41 24.41
N ALA A 377 -11.97 14.28 24.79
CA ALA A 377 -11.82 13.13 23.90
C ALA A 377 -13.10 12.29 23.80
N ALA A 378 -14.05 12.47 24.71
CA ALA A 378 -15.31 11.73 24.68
C ALA A 378 -16.22 12.29 23.58
N ASN A 379 -16.57 11.45 22.60
CA ASN A 379 -17.54 11.82 21.59
C ASN A 379 -18.96 11.73 22.16
N VAL A 380 -19.38 12.75 22.91
CA VAL A 380 -20.68 12.80 23.61
C VAL A 380 -21.60 13.86 23.03
N VAL A 381 -22.90 13.58 23.08
CA VAL A 381 -23.97 14.49 22.68
C VAL A 381 -24.90 14.73 23.87
N SER A 382 -25.32 15.99 24.06
CA SER A 382 -26.37 16.31 25.02
C SER A 382 -27.71 15.83 24.48
N ARG A 383 -28.34 14.90 25.21
CA ARG A 383 -29.63 14.31 24.87
C ARG A 383 -30.67 14.79 25.88
N THR A 384 -31.76 15.34 25.37
CA THR A 384 -32.95 15.65 26.16
C THR A 384 -33.94 14.51 26.03
N SER A 385 -34.45 14.04 27.16
CA SER A 385 -35.38 12.93 27.17
C SER A 385 -36.85 13.38 27.08
N PRO A 386 -37.79 12.45 26.85
CA PRO A 386 -39.23 12.77 26.87
C PRO A 386 -39.71 13.35 28.21
N THR A 387 -39.03 13.04 29.32
CA THR A 387 -39.37 13.58 30.65
C THR A 387 -38.73 14.96 30.91
N GLY A 388 -37.93 15.47 29.96
CA GLY A 388 -37.29 16.78 30.05
C GLY A 388 -35.93 16.79 30.76
N LEU A 389 -35.46 15.64 31.27
CA LEU A 389 -34.08 15.53 31.79
C LEU A 389 -33.07 15.63 30.65
N THR A 390 -31.84 16.03 30.97
CA THR A 390 -30.74 16.04 30.01
C THR A 390 -29.51 15.29 30.52
N LEU A 391 -28.77 14.69 29.58
CA LEU A 391 -27.65 13.79 29.85
C LEU A 391 -26.63 13.89 28.69
N LEU A 392 -25.32 13.82 29.00
CA LEU A 392 -24.32 13.57 27.96
C LEU A 392 -24.24 12.07 27.68
N VAL A 393 -24.54 11.70 26.44
CA VAL A 393 -24.54 10.32 25.96
C VAL A 393 -23.52 10.19 24.84
N PRO A 394 -22.64 9.18 24.87
CA PRO A 394 -21.72 8.97 23.77
C PRO A 394 -22.46 8.71 22.44
N ALA A 395 -21.91 9.22 21.35
CA ALA A 395 -22.48 9.05 20.04
C ALA A 395 -22.58 7.55 19.67
N GLY A 396 -23.67 7.16 19.01
CA GLY A 396 -23.90 5.78 18.56
C GLY A 396 -24.60 4.87 19.56
N TRP A 397 -24.83 5.30 20.80
CA TRP A 397 -25.66 4.53 21.75
C TRP A 397 -27.11 4.43 21.26
N GLN A 398 -27.70 3.24 21.38
CA GLN A 398 -29.12 3.01 21.13
C GLN A 398 -29.92 3.45 22.35
N VAL A 399 -31.05 4.11 22.12
CA VAL A 399 -31.89 4.67 23.17
C VAL A 399 -33.31 4.17 22.99
N ASP A 400 -33.79 3.43 23.99
CA ASP A 400 -35.17 2.98 24.10
C ASP A 400 -35.81 3.70 25.28
N ALA A 401 -36.69 4.66 24.99
CA ALA A 401 -37.35 5.48 26.00
C ALA A 401 -38.83 5.10 26.14
N THR A 402 -39.28 4.89 27.36
CA THR A 402 -40.69 4.75 27.73
C THR A 402 -41.08 5.87 28.71
N PRO A 403 -42.38 6.11 28.99
CA PRO A 403 -42.78 7.10 30.00
C PRO A 403 -42.26 6.82 31.41
N THR A 404 -41.85 5.57 31.69
CA THR A 404 -41.47 5.10 33.04
C THR A 404 -39.98 4.86 33.23
N PHE A 405 -39.25 4.58 32.16
CA PHE A 405 -37.81 4.37 32.17
C PHE A 405 -37.19 4.65 30.81
N GLU A 406 -35.89 4.95 30.81
CA GLU A 406 -35.07 5.06 29.62
C GLU A 406 -33.93 4.07 29.68
N GLN A 407 -33.66 3.43 28.56
CA GLN A 407 -32.58 2.47 28.41
C GLN A 407 -31.60 2.95 27.34
N TYR A 408 -30.35 3.08 27.72
CA TYR A 408 -29.24 3.38 26.84
C TYR A 408 -28.40 2.11 26.70
N THR A 409 -28.15 1.67 25.48
CA THR A 409 -27.32 0.48 25.21
C THR A 409 -26.22 0.74 24.23
N ASN A 410 -25.06 0.11 24.46
CA ASN A 410 -23.95 0.09 23.54
C ASN A 410 -23.15 -1.22 23.67
N SER A 411 -22.48 -1.62 22.59
CA SER A 411 -21.53 -2.72 22.53
C SER A 411 -20.12 -2.16 22.33
N SER A 412 -19.24 -2.37 23.31
CA SER A 412 -17.81 -2.05 23.19
C SER A 412 -16.96 -3.31 23.28
N VAL A 413 -15.85 -3.34 22.55
CA VAL A 413 -14.87 -4.44 22.65
C VAL A 413 -14.24 -4.48 24.06
N ALA A 414 -14.01 -3.32 24.68
CA ALA A 414 -13.42 -3.22 26.01
C ALA A 414 -14.45 -3.52 27.13
N PHE A 415 -15.62 -2.88 27.04
CA PHE A 415 -16.63 -2.86 28.11
C PHE A 415 -17.76 -3.89 27.93
N GLY A 416 -17.77 -4.58 26.80
CA GLY A 416 -18.83 -5.50 26.41
C GLY A 416 -20.15 -4.79 26.14
N ALA A 417 -21.27 -5.47 26.39
CA ALA A 417 -22.56 -4.81 26.41
C ALA A 417 -22.62 -3.88 27.64
N LEU A 418 -22.72 -2.58 27.37
CA LEU A 418 -23.00 -1.53 28.32
C LEU A 418 -24.49 -1.21 28.28
N VAL A 419 -25.10 -1.15 29.45
CA VAL A 419 -26.50 -0.76 29.62
C VAL A 419 -26.58 0.29 30.72
N LEU A 420 -27.26 1.40 30.47
CA LEU A 420 -27.67 2.35 31.49
C LEU A 420 -29.19 2.47 31.47
N LEU A 421 -29.83 2.10 32.56
CA LEU A 421 -31.26 2.27 32.78
C LEU A 421 -31.47 3.47 33.71
N ILE A 422 -32.38 4.35 33.32
CA ILE A 422 -32.79 5.52 34.11
C ILE A 422 -34.26 5.34 34.46
N GLY A 423 -34.56 5.20 35.75
CA GLY A 423 -35.93 5.19 36.25
C GLY A 423 -36.52 6.60 36.33
N GLY A 424 -37.85 6.70 36.17
CA GLY A 424 -38.57 7.96 36.39
C GLY A 424 -38.40 8.53 37.82
N PRO A 425 -38.83 9.79 38.03
CA PRO A 425 -38.68 10.46 39.32
C PRO A 425 -39.40 9.70 40.43
N ILE A 426 -38.67 9.41 41.51
CA ILE A 426 -39.18 8.73 42.69
C ILE A 426 -39.52 9.79 43.74
N PRO A 427 -40.81 9.95 44.11
CA PRO A 427 -41.21 10.93 45.11
C PRO A 427 -40.77 10.49 46.52
N GLY A 428 -40.30 11.44 47.32
CA GLY A 428 -40.01 11.26 48.75
C GLY A 428 -38.60 10.76 49.10
N PRO A 429 -38.32 10.49 50.40
CA PRO A 429 -37.01 10.08 50.88
C PRO A 429 -36.75 8.60 50.55
N ALA A 430 -36.53 8.29 49.28
CA ALA A 430 -36.10 6.97 48.87
C ALA A 430 -34.64 6.74 49.29
N SER A 431 -34.33 5.55 49.83
CA SER A 431 -32.95 5.11 50.04
C SER A 431 -32.54 4.16 48.91
N LEU A 432 -31.31 4.29 48.42
CA LEU A 432 -30.80 3.44 47.34
C LEU A 432 -30.90 1.95 47.70
N ARG A 433 -30.71 1.60 48.98
CA ARG A 433 -30.86 0.24 49.51
C ARG A 433 -32.30 -0.28 49.42
N ALA A 434 -33.31 0.53 49.73
CA ALA A 434 -34.71 0.11 49.62
C ALA A 434 -35.14 -0.07 48.15
N LEU A 435 -34.66 0.79 47.27
CA LEU A 435 -34.96 0.71 45.83
C LEU A 435 -34.30 -0.50 45.16
N THR A 436 -33.07 -0.84 45.56
CA THR A 436 -32.34 -1.98 45.01
C THR A 436 -32.69 -3.30 45.67
N ALA A 437 -33.30 -3.32 46.86
CA ALA A 437 -33.78 -4.55 47.49
C ALA A 437 -34.80 -5.32 46.63
N GLY A 438 -35.56 -4.62 45.78
CA GLY A 438 -36.47 -5.22 44.80
C GLY A 438 -35.77 -6.02 43.69
N LEU A 439 -34.45 -5.85 43.51
CA LEU A 439 -33.66 -6.56 42.49
C LEU A 439 -33.21 -7.96 42.96
N GLY A 440 -33.38 -8.31 44.23
CA GLY A 440 -33.08 -9.64 44.77
C GLY A 440 -31.59 -10.03 44.80
N ALA A 441 -30.67 -9.08 44.56
CA ALA A 441 -29.23 -9.31 44.54
C ALA A 441 -28.57 -8.97 45.90
N PRO A 442 -27.47 -9.65 46.29
CA PRO A 442 -26.64 -9.23 47.42
C PRO A 442 -26.14 -7.81 47.20
N LEU A 443 -26.40 -6.92 48.17
CA LEU A 443 -26.06 -5.51 48.09
C LEU A 443 -24.75 -5.21 48.81
N GLY A 444 -23.85 -4.47 48.16
CA GLY A 444 -22.66 -3.91 48.79
C GLY A 444 -22.95 -2.80 49.81
N PRO A 445 -21.92 -2.12 50.33
CA PRO A 445 -22.10 -0.87 51.07
C PRO A 445 -22.55 0.26 50.14
N VAL A 446 -23.38 1.17 50.64
CA VAL A 446 -23.72 2.41 49.94
C VAL A 446 -22.57 3.39 50.15
N GLU A 447 -21.98 3.87 49.06
CA GLU A 447 -20.93 4.88 49.06
C GLU A 447 -21.48 6.22 48.57
N THR A 448 -21.04 7.33 49.16
CA THR A 448 -21.39 8.66 48.67
C THR A 448 -20.23 9.20 47.85
N VAL A 449 -20.45 9.44 46.56
CA VAL A 449 -19.44 9.96 45.63
C VAL A 449 -19.96 11.28 45.08
N GLY A 450 -19.43 12.40 45.60
CA GLY A 450 -19.95 13.72 45.28
C GLY A 450 -21.41 13.89 45.73
N THR A 451 -22.30 14.19 44.77
CA THR A 451 -23.75 14.34 45.00
C THR A 451 -24.53 13.04 44.80
N LEU A 452 -23.88 11.96 44.36
CA LEU A 452 -24.50 10.67 44.07
C LEU A 452 -24.32 9.70 45.22
N GLN A 453 -25.33 8.88 45.48
CA GLN A 453 -25.15 7.64 46.23
C GLN A 453 -24.89 6.51 45.22
N ARG A 454 -23.84 5.73 45.45
CA ARG A 454 -23.40 4.59 44.65
C ARG A 454 -23.60 3.31 45.44
N LEU A 455 -24.03 2.25 44.78
CA LEU A 455 -24.14 0.92 45.36
C LEU A 455 -23.82 -0.14 44.30
N GLU A 456 -22.79 -0.95 44.56
CA GLU A 456 -22.51 -2.13 43.76
C GLU A 456 -23.37 -3.30 44.25
N PHE A 457 -23.90 -4.10 43.32
CA PHE A 457 -24.66 -5.30 43.67
C PHE A 457 -24.17 -6.50 42.86
N THR A 458 -24.08 -7.65 43.52
CA THR A 458 -23.48 -8.85 42.92
C THR A 458 -24.41 -9.42 41.85
N PRO A 459 -24.02 -9.44 40.57
CA PRO A 459 -24.86 -10.01 39.53
C PRO A 459 -24.86 -11.54 39.58
N ALA A 460 -25.80 -12.15 38.89
CA ALA A 460 -25.87 -13.61 38.74
C ALA A 460 -24.66 -14.22 38.01
N SER A 461 -23.85 -13.40 37.31
CA SER A 461 -22.66 -13.80 36.58
C SER A 461 -21.42 -13.04 37.09
N PRO A 462 -20.30 -13.72 37.40
CA PRO A 462 -19.10 -13.10 37.96
C PRO A 462 -18.33 -12.20 36.97
N ARG A 463 -18.79 -12.07 35.72
CA ARG A 463 -18.20 -11.20 34.69
C ARG A 463 -19.05 -9.99 34.34
N THR A 464 -20.18 -9.84 35.03
CA THR A 464 -21.05 -8.69 34.86
C THR A 464 -20.71 -7.69 35.96
N LEU A 465 -20.53 -6.43 35.60
CA LEU A 465 -20.60 -5.33 36.57
C LEU A 465 -22.06 -4.92 36.68
N SER A 466 -22.55 -4.66 37.89
CA SER A 466 -23.87 -4.05 38.08
C SER A 466 -23.82 -3.03 39.22
N VAL A 467 -24.08 -1.77 38.87
CA VAL A 467 -23.96 -0.63 39.79
C VAL A 467 -25.21 0.21 39.73
N GLY A 468 -25.70 0.61 40.90
CA GLY A 468 -26.80 1.55 41.05
C GLY A 468 -26.28 2.92 41.49
N TRP A 469 -26.83 3.99 40.89
CA TRP A 469 -26.65 5.35 41.40
C TRP A 469 -28.00 5.98 41.74
N LEU A 470 -28.05 6.76 42.82
CA LEU A 470 -29.18 7.61 43.16
C LEU A 470 -28.74 9.08 43.05
N ALA A 471 -29.34 9.81 42.12
CA ALA A 471 -29.18 11.26 42.03
C ALA A 471 -30.42 11.95 42.63
N ARG A 472 -30.21 12.89 43.54
CA ARG A 472 -31.31 13.73 44.07
C ARG A 472 -31.38 15.02 43.29
N ASN A 473 -32.59 15.47 43.00
CA ASN A 473 -32.80 16.85 42.53
C ASN A 473 -32.25 17.81 43.60
N PRO A 474 -31.48 18.86 43.26
CA PRO A 474 -31.05 19.89 44.21
C PRO A 474 -32.19 20.51 45.04
N GLU A 475 -33.41 20.55 44.51
CA GLU A 475 -34.61 20.99 45.25
C GLU A 475 -35.14 19.95 46.27
N GLY A 476 -34.56 18.75 46.30
CA GLY A 476 -34.91 17.67 47.24
C GLY A 476 -36.24 16.96 46.96
N SER A 477 -36.99 17.38 45.94
CA SER A 477 -38.36 16.94 45.64
C SER A 477 -38.47 15.54 45.04
N ALA A 478 -37.45 15.08 44.32
CA ALA A 478 -37.43 13.78 43.65
C ALA A 478 -36.02 13.18 43.59
N ALA A 479 -35.94 11.86 43.54
CA ALA A 479 -34.71 11.12 43.27
C ALA A 479 -34.82 10.32 41.97
N TYR A 480 -33.72 10.18 41.25
CA TYR A 480 -33.60 9.40 40.03
C TYR A 480 -32.68 8.22 40.28
N LEU A 481 -33.15 7.02 39.91
CA LEU A 481 -32.40 5.78 40.01
C LEU A 481 -31.75 5.47 38.66
N PHE A 482 -30.45 5.26 38.68
CA PHE A 482 -29.67 4.81 37.54
C PHE A 482 -29.18 3.39 37.82
N ILE A 483 -29.33 2.48 36.88
CA ILE A 483 -28.79 1.12 36.96
C ILE A 483 -27.89 0.90 35.75
N GLY A 484 -26.59 0.78 36.01
CA GLY A 484 -25.59 0.46 35.02
C GLY A 484 -25.24 -1.01 35.04
N ALA A 485 -25.04 -1.59 33.87
CA ALA A 485 -24.47 -2.93 33.72
C ALA A 485 -23.42 -2.97 32.61
N ALA A 486 -22.37 -3.77 32.83
CA ALA A 486 -21.33 -4.03 31.84
C ALA A 486 -20.96 -5.52 31.82
N THR A 487 -20.50 -6.05 30.69
CA THR A 487 -20.18 -7.49 30.52
C THR A 487 -18.77 -7.76 29.97
N GLY A 488 -17.97 -6.70 29.79
CA GLY A 488 -16.65 -6.76 29.17
C GLY A 488 -15.52 -7.21 30.08
N SER A 489 -14.30 -7.15 29.53
CA SER A 489 -13.07 -7.51 30.24
C SER A 489 -12.52 -6.39 31.13
N ASP A 490 -13.03 -5.17 30.99
CA ASP A 490 -12.65 -4.01 31.81
C ASP A 490 -13.86 -3.43 32.55
N PRO A 491 -14.31 -4.08 33.65
CA PRO A 491 -15.45 -3.60 34.43
C PRO A 491 -15.18 -2.25 35.08
N GLN A 492 -13.95 -1.94 35.49
CA GLN A 492 -13.63 -0.65 36.11
C GLN A 492 -13.74 0.52 35.12
N GLY A 493 -13.19 0.36 33.92
CA GLY A 493 -13.34 1.37 32.86
C GLY A 493 -14.80 1.55 32.44
N ALA A 494 -15.56 0.45 32.37
CA ALA A 494 -17.00 0.48 32.08
C ALA A 494 -17.79 1.24 33.15
N GLU A 495 -17.44 1.05 34.43
CA GLU A 495 -18.05 1.77 35.53
C GLU A 495 -17.78 3.27 35.45
N GLN A 496 -16.52 3.65 35.24
CA GLN A 496 -16.13 5.06 35.10
C GLN A 496 -16.89 5.72 33.94
N TYR A 497 -17.07 4.98 32.86
CA TYR A 497 -17.84 5.41 31.69
C TYR A 497 -19.32 5.68 32.00
N LEU A 498 -19.98 4.73 32.68
CA LEU A 498 -21.37 4.87 33.10
C LEU A 498 -21.52 5.96 34.16
N ALA A 499 -20.58 6.07 35.10
CA ALA A 499 -20.57 7.11 36.11
C ALA A 499 -20.45 8.52 35.48
N ALA A 500 -19.64 8.68 34.43
CA ALA A 500 -19.54 9.95 33.70
C ALA A 500 -20.85 10.37 33.03
N MET A 501 -21.60 9.41 32.48
CA MET A 501 -22.98 9.65 32.05
C MET A 501 -23.81 10.15 33.23
N VAL A 502 -23.88 9.39 34.33
CA VAL A 502 -24.71 9.78 35.49
C VAL A 502 -24.31 11.14 36.07
N ASN A 503 -23.02 11.48 36.14
CA ASN A 503 -22.53 12.79 36.61
C ASN A 503 -22.94 13.95 35.69
N SER A 504 -23.15 13.69 34.41
CA SER A 504 -23.63 14.69 33.46
C SER A 504 -25.15 14.93 33.52
N PHE A 505 -25.89 14.12 34.28
CA PHE A 505 -27.34 14.25 34.43
C PHE A 505 -27.75 15.64 34.94
N ARG A 506 -28.80 16.21 34.33
CA ARG A 506 -29.49 17.41 34.81
C ARG A 506 -31.00 17.14 34.84
N PRO A 507 -31.68 17.45 35.97
CA PRO A 507 -33.11 17.22 36.10
C PRO A 507 -33.92 18.14 35.17
N PRO A 508 -35.21 17.83 34.91
CA PRO A 508 -36.08 18.69 34.13
C PRO A 508 -36.11 20.13 34.67
N GLY A 509 -35.93 21.11 33.80
CA GLY A 509 -35.90 22.53 34.14
C GLY A 509 -34.52 23.08 34.54
N ALA A 510 -33.53 22.22 34.80
CA ALA A 510 -32.14 22.67 34.93
C ALA A 510 -31.52 23.00 33.56
N PRO A 511 -30.45 23.83 33.51
CA PRO A 511 -29.69 24.04 32.28
C PRO A 511 -29.25 22.70 31.69
N SER A 512 -29.39 22.54 30.37
CA SER A 512 -29.01 21.31 29.67
C SER A 512 -27.58 20.93 30.00
N ALA A 513 -27.31 19.63 30.11
CA ALA A 513 -25.96 19.11 30.29
C ALA A 513 -25.04 19.67 29.20
N GLN A 514 -24.06 20.49 29.61
CA GLN A 514 -23.10 21.12 28.71
C GLN A 514 -21.85 20.26 28.62
N ILE A 515 -21.28 20.21 27.42
CA ILE A 515 -19.93 19.69 27.21
C ILE A 515 -18.97 20.66 27.94
N PRO A 516 -18.02 20.18 28.79
CA PRO A 516 -17.19 21.05 29.61
C PRO A 516 -16.49 22.16 28.80
N SER A 517 -16.69 23.44 29.19
CA SER A 517 -16.23 24.61 28.42
C SER A 517 -14.72 24.89 28.43
N THR A 518 -13.94 24.17 29.25
CA THR A 518 -12.47 24.21 29.29
C THR A 518 -11.80 23.10 28.48
N ALA A 519 -12.58 22.17 27.95
CA ALA A 519 -12.17 21.52 26.73
C ALA A 519 -12.35 22.56 25.64
N ASP A 520 -11.27 23.11 25.08
CA ASP A 520 -11.35 23.51 23.68
C ASP A 520 -12.06 22.35 22.98
N GLU A 521 -13.18 22.59 22.29
CA GLU A 521 -13.88 21.56 21.52
C GLU A 521 -12.87 21.03 20.50
N VAL A 522 -12.02 20.08 20.90
CA VAL A 522 -11.25 19.27 20.00
C VAL A 522 -12.31 18.37 19.41
N THR A 523 -12.93 18.86 18.34
CA THR A 523 -13.90 18.09 17.60
C THR A 523 -13.28 16.72 17.32
N PRO A 524 -14.05 15.62 17.29
CA PRO A 524 -13.52 14.31 16.95
C PRO A 524 -12.65 14.34 15.67
N ALA A 525 -13.01 15.21 14.72
CA ALA A 525 -12.21 15.51 13.53
C ALA A 525 -10.83 16.10 13.84
N GLN A 526 -10.72 17.10 14.72
CA GLN A 526 -9.44 17.67 15.15
C GLN A 526 -8.59 16.70 15.98
N ALA A 527 -9.21 15.86 16.83
CA ALA A 527 -8.48 14.83 17.57
C ALA A 527 -7.91 13.78 16.62
N GLN A 528 -8.72 13.31 15.68
CA GLN A 528 -8.31 12.39 14.62
C GLN A 528 -7.22 13.01 13.73
N GLN A 529 -7.37 14.28 13.35
CA GLN A 529 -6.37 15.01 12.58
C GLN A 529 -5.05 15.12 13.34
N THR A 530 -5.08 15.51 14.62
CA THR A 530 -3.87 15.59 15.46
C THR A 530 -3.19 14.22 15.59
N SER A 531 -3.97 13.15 15.73
CA SER A 531 -3.44 11.78 15.76
C SER A 531 -2.81 11.38 14.42
N SER A 532 -3.44 11.74 13.30
CA SER A 532 -2.92 11.52 11.95
C SER A 532 -1.63 12.31 11.71
N ASP A 533 -1.60 13.59 12.10
CA ASP A 533 -0.44 14.46 11.94
C ASP A 533 0.76 13.90 12.72
N ARG A 534 0.56 13.48 13.97
CA ARG A 534 1.63 12.85 14.77
C ARG A 534 2.15 11.56 14.12
N LEU A 535 1.26 10.75 13.55
CA LEU A 535 1.65 9.53 12.85
C LEU A 535 2.51 9.86 11.63
N ASN A 536 2.03 10.76 10.76
CA ASN A 536 2.75 11.17 9.55
C ASN A 536 4.13 11.76 9.89
N VAL A 537 4.20 12.70 10.84
CA VAL A 537 5.47 13.32 11.25
C VAL A 537 6.46 12.30 11.81
N THR A 538 5.97 11.29 12.54
CA THR A 538 6.83 10.21 13.04
C THR A 538 7.32 9.31 11.91
N ALA A 539 6.44 8.98 10.96
CA ALA A 539 6.78 8.23 9.77
C ALA A 539 7.84 8.98 8.94
N ASP A 540 7.67 10.27 8.70
CA ASP A 540 8.63 11.10 7.97
C ASP A 540 9.98 11.18 8.68
N ALA A 541 9.99 11.34 10.01
CA ALA A 541 11.22 11.35 10.77
C ALA A 541 12.00 10.03 10.61
N LEU A 542 11.31 8.89 10.63
CA LEU A 542 11.90 7.57 10.36
C LEU A 542 12.39 7.45 8.92
N THR A 543 11.60 7.89 7.94
CA THR A 543 11.97 7.87 6.51
C THR A 543 13.19 8.74 6.25
N VAL A 544 13.26 9.95 6.81
CA VAL A 544 14.41 10.85 6.72
C VAL A 544 15.64 10.22 7.37
N LEU A 545 15.51 9.61 8.55
CA LEU A 545 16.62 8.90 9.20
C LEU A 545 17.16 7.78 8.32
N LEU A 546 16.28 6.96 7.74
CA LEU A 546 16.66 5.90 6.80
C LEU A 546 17.30 6.46 5.52
N ALA A 547 16.82 7.61 5.03
CA ALA A 547 17.37 8.27 3.85
C ALA A 547 18.78 8.80 4.13
N LEU A 548 19.01 9.40 5.30
CA LEU A 548 20.35 9.82 5.74
C LEU A 548 21.31 8.63 5.85
N ILE A 549 20.85 7.47 6.34
CA ILE A 549 21.62 6.22 6.33
C ILE A 549 21.93 5.79 4.89
N CYS A 550 20.96 5.82 3.99
CA CYS A 550 21.16 5.50 2.57
C CYS A 550 22.20 6.42 1.91
N LEU A 551 22.14 7.72 2.19
CA LEU A 551 23.12 8.70 1.72
C LEU A 551 24.51 8.45 2.29
N ALA A 552 24.63 8.12 3.58
CA ALA A 552 25.90 7.77 4.20
C ALA A 552 26.50 6.50 3.58
N LEU A 553 25.68 5.48 3.29
CA LEU A 553 26.10 4.26 2.60
C LEU A 553 26.56 4.55 1.17
N LEU A 554 25.83 5.39 0.44
CA LEU A 554 26.20 5.87 -0.89
C LEU A 554 27.52 6.65 -0.86
N ALA A 555 27.77 7.50 0.14
CA ALA A 555 28.97 8.30 0.26
C ALA A 555 30.20 7.51 0.75
N GLY A 556 29.99 6.48 1.57
CA GLY A 556 31.04 5.72 2.25
C GLY A 556 31.57 4.51 1.47
N ARG A 557 30.75 3.84 0.63
CA ARG A 557 31.07 2.51 0.08
C ARG A 557 30.87 2.37 -1.43
N THR A 558 31.22 3.39 -2.21
CA THR A 558 30.90 3.44 -3.65
C THR A 558 31.44 2.26 -4.47
N ARG A 559 32.66 1.76 -4.22
CA ARG A 559 33.32 0.74 -5.07
C ARG A 559 32.69 -0.66 -5.06
N GLY A 560 31.91 -1.03 -4.06
CA GLY A 560 31.39 -2.41 -3.92
C GLY A 560 29.93 -2.62 -4.35
N TRP A 561 29.20 -1.55 -4.64
CA TRP A 561 27.75 -1.63 -4.87
C TRP A 561 27.45 -1.72 -6.36
N THR A 562 26.54 -2.63 -6.72
CA THR A 562 26.02 -2.70 -8.09
C THR A 562 25.26 -1.41 -8.42
N GLY A 563 25.25 -0.98 -9.69
CA GLY A 563 24.48 0.19 -10.12
C GLY A 563 23.01 0.13 -9.70
N ARG A 564 22.40 -1.07 -9.77
CA ARG A 564 21.01 -1.33 -9.35
C ARG A 564 20.76 -0.99 -7.88
N THR A 565 21.68 -1.36 -7.00
CA THR A 565 21.54 -1.08 -5.57
C THR A 565 21.68 0.42 -5.29
N ARG A 566 22.59 1.10 -5.99
CA ARG A 566 22.70 2.57 -5.89
C ARG A 566 21.42 3.27 -6.35
N ALA A 567 20.83 2.82 -7.47
CA ALA A 567 19.55 3.31 -7.96
C ALA A 567 18.45 3.19 -6.89
N GLY A 568 18.42 2.07 -6.17
CA GLY A 568 17.49 1.85 -5.06
C GLY A 568 17.64 2.82 -3.92
N LEU A 569 18.87 3.01 -3.46
CA LEU A 569 19.15 3.98 -2.40
C LEU A 569 18.78 5.40 -2.85
N MET A 570 19.05 5.75 -4.12
CA MET A 570 18.64 7.05 -4.67
C MET A 570 17.13 7.21 -4.75
N LEU A 571 16.41 6.17 -5.18
CA LEU A 571 14.94 6.16 -5.19
C LEU A 571 14.39 6.35 -3.79
N PHE A 572 14.91 5.63 -2.80
CA PHE A 572 14.49 5.78 -1.40
C PHE A 572 14.70 7.21 -0.90
N CYS A 573 15.87 7.79 -1.15
CA CYS A 573 16.16 9.17 -0.76
C CYS A 573 15.23 10.16 -1.47
N PHE A 574 14.84 9.87 -2.72
CA PHE A 574 13.93 10.75 -3.46
C PHE A 574 12.51 10.71 -2.90
N VAL A 575 12.00 9.51 -2.63
CA VAL A 575 10.69 9.33 -1.98
C VAL A 575 10.68 10.06 -0.64
N ALA A 576 11.72 9.89 0.18
CA ALA A 576 11.84 10.58 1.47
C ALA A 576 11.77 12.12 1.37
N VAL A 577 12.39 12.72 0.35
CA VAL A 577 12.35 14.17 0.14
C VAL A 577 10.95 14.61 -0.30
N LEU A 578 10.28 13.84 -1.15
CA LEU A 578 8.94 14.18 -1.61
C LEU A 578 7.89 13.98 -0.52
N ASP A 579 7.99 12.93 0.29
CA ASP A 579 7.13 12.70 1.46
C ASP A 579 7.25 13.87 2.44
N LEU A 580 8.48 14.29 2.78
CA LEU A 580 8.73 15.46 3.63
C LEU A 580 8.10 16.75 3.08
N CYS A 581 8.13 16.93 1.75
CA CYS A 581 7.47 18.06 1.10
C CYS A 581 5.94 17.94 1.13
N TYR A 582 5.40 16.73 1.01
CA TYR A 582 3.97 16.46 1.01
C TYR A 582 3.37 16.67 2.40
N ASP A 583 4.04 16.20 3.45
CA ASP A 583 3.62 16.26 4.84
C ASP A 583 4.12 17.50 5.61
N ALA A 584 4.65 18.49 4.89
CA ALA A 584 5.14 19.75 5.46
C ALA A 584 4.12 20.44 6.40
N ASP A 585 2.83 20.36 6.06
CA ASP A 585 1.74 20.94 6.84
C ASP A 585 1.41 20.15 8.12
N SER A 586 1.46 18.82 8.04
CA SER A 586 1.40 17.94 9.22
C SER A 586 2.56 18.24 10.19
N ILE A 587 3.77 18.44 9.65
CA ILE A 587 4.97 18.84 10.41
C ILE A 587 4.77 20.22 11.05
N GLY A 588 4.27 21.20 10.29
CA GLY A 588 3.96 22.54 10.80
C GLY A 588 2.94 22.50 11.94
N ARG A 589 1.86 21.73 11.81
CA ARG A 589 0.83 21.57 12.85
C ARG A 589 1.37 20.92 14.13
N VAL A 590 2.22 19.91 14.02
CA VAL A 590 2.82 19.25 15.18
C VAL A 590 3.83 20.17 15.89
N LEU A 591 4.66 20.90 15.13
CA LEU A 591 5.74 21.72 15.71
C LEU A 591 5.28 23.09 16.20
N LEU A 592 4.34 23.72 15.51
CA LEU A 592 3.94 25.11 15.74
C LEU A 592 2.47 25.24 16.21
N GLY A 593 1.72 24.13 16.26
CA GLY A 593 0.34 24.06 16.74
C GLY A 593 -0.70 23.92 15.61
N PRO A 594 -1.93 23.46 15.93
CA PRO A 594 -2.93 23.02 14.95
C PRO A 594 -3.45 24.12 14.02
N ALA A 595 -3.30 25.40 14.41
CA ALA A 595 -3.65 26.55 13.57
C ALA A 595 -2.62 26.85 12.47
N THR A 596 -1.46 26.19 12.51
CA THR A 596 -0.40 26.37 11.51
C THR A 596 -0.82 25.71 10.20
N ALA A 597 -0.79 26.49 9.11
CA ALA A 597 -0.96 25.97 7.76
C ALA A 597 0.31 26.21 6.96
N TRP A 598 1.01 25.15 6.56
CA TRP A 598 2.12 25.25 5.62
C TRP A 598 1.65 24.88 4.21
N PRO A 599 2.25 25.46 3.16
CA PRO A 599 1.90 25.10 1.80
C PRO A 599 2.27 23.65 1.51
N THR A 600 1.27 22.79 1.26
CA THR A 600 1.48 21.44 0.76
C THR A 600 1.39 21.40 -0.77
N PRO A 601 2.26 20.66 -1.46
CA PRO A 601 2.12 20.41 -2.87
C PRO A 601 0.92 19.49 -3.12
N GLY A 602 -0.24 20.07 -3.45
CA GLY A 602 -1.37 19.29 -3.95
C GLY A 602 -1.03 18.62 -5.27
N GLN A 603 -1.69 17.51 -5.62
CA GLN A 603 -1.49 16.84 -6.91
C GLN A 603 -1.60 17.77 -8.13
N PRO A 604 -2.59 18.70 -8.22
CA PRO A 604 -2.64 19.66 -9.32
C PRO A 604 -1.37 20.51 -9.40
N GLY A 605 -0.88 20.93 -8.24
CA GLY A 605 0.32 21.73 -8.13
C GLY A 605 1.58 20.99 -8.60
N VAL A 606 1.72 19.70 -8.26
CA VAL A 606 2.88 18.91 -8.73
C VAL A 606 2.80 18.66 -10.24
N LEU A 607 1.62 18.38 -10.79
CA LEU A 607 1.44 18.30 -12.23
C LEU A 607 1.84 19.62 -12.90
N ALA A 608 1.29 20.75 -12.45
CA ALA A 608 1.65 22.05 -12.99
C ALA A 608 3.16 22.34 -12.87
N ALA A 609 3.80 21.97 -11.76
CA ALA A 609 5.23 22.10 -11.55
C ALA A 609 6.04 21.32 -12.61
N VAL A 610 5.69 20.07 -12.86
CA VAL A 610 6.35 19.23 -13.88
C VAL A 610 6.12 19.80 -15.28
N ALA A 611 4.91 20.28 -15.60
CA ALA A 611 4.61 20.92 -16.88
C ALA A 611 5.46 22.18 -17.11
N VAL A 612 5.49 23.09 -16.13
CA VAL A 612 6.26 24.33 -16.21
C VAL A 612 7.75 24.04 -16.31
N ALA A 613 8.27 23.14 -15.47
CA ALA A 613 9.67 22.72 -15.52
C ALA A 613 10.02 22.09 -16.88
N GLY A 614 9.14 21.24 -17.43
CA GLY A 614 9.30 20.65 -18.75
C GLY A 614 9.38 21.68 -19.87
N LEU A 615 8.49 22.68 -19.87
CA LEU A 615 8.50 23.78 -20.84
C LEU A 615 9.78 24.63 -20.74
N VAL A 616 10.21 24.97 -19.53
CA VAL A 616 11.46 25.71 -19.28
C VAL A 616 12.66 24.90 -19.76
N LEU A 617 12.73 23.62 -19.42
CA LEU A 617 13.81 22.73 -19.85
C LEU A 617 13.85 22.57 -21.37
N LEU A 618 12.70 22.49 -22.05
CA LEU A 618 12.63 22.48 -23.51
C LEU A 618 13.16 23.79 -24.11
N ALA A 619 12.80 24.94 -23.54
CA ALA A 619 13.28 26.23 -24.00
C ALA A 619 14.82 26.35 -23.84
N ILE A 620 15.38 25.87 -22.74
CA ILE A 620 16.82 25.82 -22.50
C ILE A 620 17.49 24.81 -23.46
N ALA A 621 16.91 23.62 -23.62
CA ALA A 621 17.44 22.57 -24.48
C ALA A 621 17.54 23.01 -25.95
N ARG A 622 16.58 23.79 -26.45
CA ARG A 622 16.63 24.36 -27.80
C ARG A 622 17.88 25.19 -28.07
N ARG A 623 18.47 25.79 -27.03
CA ARG A 623 19.69 26.61 -27.13
C ARG A 623 20.96 25.84 -26.72
N SER A 624 20.84 24.62 -26.23
CA SER A 624 21.96 23.87 -25.67
C SER A 624 22.44 22.79 -26.64
N THR A 625 23.76 22.71 -26.84
CA THR A 625 24.42 21.65 -27.62
C THR A 625 24.74 20.41 -26.78
N ARG A 626 24.43 20.43 -25.48
CA ARG A 626 24.75 19.34 -24.55
C ARG A 626 23.92 18.09 -24.86
N ARG A 627 24.46 16.91 -24.52
CA ARG A 627 23.82 15.61 -24.77
C ARG A 627 22.40 15.50 -24.18
N TRP A 628 22.18 16.01 -22.97
CA TRP A 628 20.86 15.99 -22.32
C TRP A 628 19.79 16.73 -23.14
N ALA A 629 20.16 17.80 -23.84
CA ALA A 629 19.25 18.59 -24.66
C ALA A 629 18.72 17.82 -25.87
N ARG A 630 19.51 16.87 -26.40
CA ARG A 630 19.08 15.95 -27.47
C ARG A 630 18.14 14.85 -26.94
N ARG A 631 18.29 14.45 -25.68
CA ARG A 631 17.48 13.39 -25.05
C ARG A 631 16.15 13.91 -24.51
N LEU A 632 16.13 15.14 -23.99
CA LEU A 632 14.95 15.73 -23.36
C LEU A 632 13.67 15.63 -24.22
N PRO A 633 13.69 15.96 -25.54
CA PRO A 633 12.52 15.78 -26.42
C PRO A 633 11.92 14.37 -26.43
N THR A 634 12.74 13.34 -26.18
CA THR A 634 12.32 11.93 -26.21
C THR A 634 11.86 11.41 -24.86
N THR A 635 12.43 11.92 -23.75
CA THR A 635 12.12 11.46 -22.39
C THR A 635 10.94 12.22 -21.78
N LEU A 636 10.79 13.51 -22.09
CA LEU A 636 9.73 14.36 -21.55
C LEU A 636 8.32 13.91 -21.95
N PRO A 637 8.04 13.46 -23.18
CA PRO A 637 6.75 12.85 -23.52
C PRO A 637 6.43 11.62 -22.67
N GLY A 638 7.43 10.82 -22.31
CA GLY A 638 7.25 9.67 -21.42
C GLY A 638 6.81 10.08 -20.03
N LEU A 639 7.47 11.09 -19.45
CA LEU A 639 7.08 11.65 -18.15
C LEU A 639 5.68 12.27 -18.18
N ALA A 640 5.42 13.18 -19.13
CA ALA A 640 4.14 13.88 -19.22
C ALA A 640 2.98 12.93 -19.57
N GLY A 641 3.20 12.01 -20.51
CA GLY A 641 2.23 10.99 -20.90
C GLY A 641 1.94 10.02 -19.74
N GLY A 642 2.97 9.58 -19.02
CA GLY A 642 2.80 8.76 -17.82
C GLY A 642 1.97 9.47 -16.75
N LEU A 643 2.24 10.76 -16.48
CA LEU A 643 1.52 11.52 -15.46
C LEU A 643 0.05 11.77 -15.87
N LEU A 644 -0.19 12.04 -17.16
CA LEU A 644 -1.54 12.14 -17.72
C LEU A 644 -2.29 10.80 -17.64
N ALA A 645 -1.62 9.68 -17.89
CA ALA A 645 -2.22 8.35 -17.75
C ALA A 645 -2.58 8.05 -16.29
N LEU A 646 -1.66 8.33 -15.35
CA LEU A 646 -1.93 8.21 -13.91
C LEU A 646 -3.13 9.06 -13.48
N ARG A 647 -3.21 10.29 -13.97
CA ARG A 647 -4.36 11.16 -13.72
C ARG A 647 -5.63 10.65 -14.38
N GLY A 648 -5.55 10.10 -15.59
CA GLY A 648 -6.69 9.50 -16.28
C GLY A 648 -7.27 8.32 -15.49
N VAL A 649 -6.41 7.46 -14.95
CA VAL A 649 -6.80 6.37 -14.05
C VAL A 649 -7.49 6.93 -12.81
N GLU A 650 -6.91 7.93 -12.16
CA GLU A 650 -7.51 8.57 -10.98
C GLU A 650 -8.87 9.21 -11.29
N VAL A 651 -9.04 9.89 -12.44
CA VAL A 651 -10.32 10.49 -12.84
C VAL A 651 -11.38 9.43 -13.10
N LEU A 652 -11.04 8.38 -13.86
CA LEU A 652 -11.94 7.25 -14.10
C LEU A 652 -12.36 6.60 -12.78
N TYR A 653 -11.42 6.52 -11.85
CA TYR A 653 -11.65 5.98 -10.52
C TYR A 653 -12.60 6.87 -9.70
N ASN A 654 -12.31 8.15 -9.53
CA ASN A 654 -13.18 9.08 -8.80
C ASN A 654 -14.58 9.18 -9.41
N HIS A 655 -14.67 9.12 -10.74
CA HIS A 655 -15.97 9.14 -11.42
C HIS A 655 -16.77 7.86 -11.17
N ALA A 656 -16.10 6.71 -11.10
CA ALA A 656 -16.73 5.48 -10.64
C ALA A 656 -17.29 5.65 -9.22
N LEU A 657 -16.52 6.22 -8.31
CA LEU A 657 -16.93 6.28 -6.90
C LEU A 657 -18.10 7.23 -6.66
N ALA A 658 -18.09 8.39 -7.31
CA ALA A 658 -19.18 9.37 -7.23
C ALA A 658 -20.55 8.79 -7.61
N ALA A 659 -20.60 7.75 -8.44
CA ALA A 659 -21.86 7.17 -8.90
C ALA A 659 -22.50 6.17 -7.92
N ASN A 660 -21.89 5.86 -6.77
CA ASN A 660 -22.36 4.99 -5.67
C ASN A 660 -22.81 3.55 -6.03
N ARG A 661 -22.94 3.21 -7.32
CA ARG A 661 -23.25 1.88 -7.88
C ARG A 661 -22.06 1.25 -8.59
N ILE A 662 -20.92 1.95 -8.70
CA ILE A 662 -19.79 1.56 -9.55
C ILE A 662 -18.59 1.06 -8.70
N SER A 663 -18.70 0.88 -7.38
CA SER A 663 -17.63 0.21 -6.61
C SER A 663 -17.36 -1.23 -7.10
N VAL A 664 -18.35 -1.89 -7.69
CA VAL A 664 -18.18 -3.16 -8.44
C VAL A 664 -17.24 -2.97 -9.64
N TRP A 665 -17.48 -1.95 -10.46
CA TRP A 665 -16.65 -1.69 -11.64
C TRP A 665 -15.26 -1.19 -11.26
N ALA A 666 -15.11 -0.42 -10.19
CA ALA A 666 -13.80 -0.03 -9.66
C ALA A 666 -12.99 -1.28 -9.27
N ALA A 667 -13.60 -2.21 -8.54
CA ALA A 667 -13.01 -3.51 -8.23
C ALA A 667 -12.70 -4.33 -9.50
N VAL A 668 -13.58 -4.36 -10.49
CA VAL A 668 -13.33 -5.03 -11.78
C VAL A 668 -12.18 -4.38 -12.54
N ILE A 669 -12.08 -3.05 -12.58
CA ILE A 669 -10.98 -2.32 -13.21
C ILE A 669 -9.67 -2.63 -12.50
N VAL A 670 -9.66 -2.68 -11.17
CA VAL A 670 -8.48 -3.11 -10.38
C VAL A 670 -8.10 -4.54 -10.74
N LEU A 671 -9.06 -5.47 -10.82
CA LEU A 671 -8.80 -6.86 -11.24
C LEU A 671 -8.27 -6.96 -12.68
N LEU A 672 -8.77 -6.12 -13.59
CA LEU A 672 -8.27 -6.01 -14.97
C LEU A 672 -6.86 -5.44 -15.01
N ALA A 673 -6.56 -4.43 -14.20
CA ALA A 673 -5.22 -3.84 -14.09
C ALA A 673 -4.22 -4.87 -13.54
N ILE A 674 -4.60 -5.62 -12.51
CA ILE A 674 -3.78 -6.73 -11.97
C ILE A 674 -3.56 -7.81 -13.05
N SER A 675 -4.63 -8.18 -13.76
CA SER A 675 -4.54 -9.18 -14.83
C SER A 675 -3.66 -8.69 -15.99
N TRP A 676 -3.75 -7.41 -16.32
CA TRP A 676 -2.90 -6.77 -17.32
C TRP A 676 -1.43 -6.82 -16.90
N ASP A 677 -1.12 -6.51 -15.65
CA ASP A 677 0.24 -6.60 -15.11
C ASP A 677 0.78 -8.04 -15.17
N VAL A 678 -0.04 -9.05 -14.81
CA VAL A 678 0.30 -10.48 -15.01
C VAL A 678 0.66 -10.76 -16.47
N ILE A 679 -0.13 -10.24 -17.40
CA ILE A 679 0.04 -10.49 -18.83
C ILE A 679 1.24 -9.73 -19.39
N MET A 680 1.53 -8.50 -18.95
CA MET A 680 2.59 -7.64 -19.51
C MET A 680 3.95 -7.73 -18.81
N SER A 681 4.02 -8.37 -17.65
CA SER A 681 5.25 -8.49 -16.86
C SER A 681 6.33 -9.40 -17.46
N GLY A 682 6.20 -9.84 -18.72
CA GLY A 682 7.07 -10.79 -19.38
C GLY A 682 8.53 -10.37 -19.35
N GLU A 683 8.87 -9.19 -19.87
CA GLU A 683 10.25 -8.73 -19.97
C GLU A 683 10.86 -8.44 -18.59
N SER A 684 10.12 -7.75 -17.70
CA SER A 684 10.67 -7.27 -16.42
C SER A 684 10.65 -8.31 -15.30
N MET A 685 9.61 -9.15 -15.21
CA MET A 685 9.40 -10.03 -14.05
C MET A 685 9.39 -11.52 -14.39
N THR A 686 8.67 -11.94 -15.44
CA THR A 686 8.24 -13.33 -15.59
C THR A 686 8.95 -14.11 -16.70
N ASN A 687 9.74 -13.50 -17.59
CA ASN A 687 10.49 -14.23 -18.63
C ASN A 687 11.98 -14.37 -18.32
N HIS A 688 12.59 -13.47 -17.54
CA HIS A 688 14.00 -13.61 -17.15
C HIS A 688 14.18 -14.45 -15.87
N ALA A 689 14.94 -15.54 -15.96
CA ALA A 689 15.36 -16.29 -14.78
C ALA A 689 16.60 -15.64 -14.15
N SER A 690 16.67 -15.59 -12.81
CA SER A 690 17.93 -15.32 -12.09
C SER A 690 18.29 -16.54 -11.26
N ARG A 691 19.58 -16.67 -10.93
CA ARG A 691 20.06 -17.73 -10.02
C ARG A 691 19.38 -17.67 -8.66
N TRP A 692 18.97 -16.48 -8.23
CA TRP A 692 18.40 -16.24 -6.90
C TRP A 692 16.89 -16.41 -6.85
N VAL A 693 16.19 -16.09 -7.94
CA VAL A 693 14.73 -16.19 -8.02
C VAL A 693 14.40 -16.77 -9.40
N PRO A 694 14.22 -18.10 -9.49
CA PRO A 694 13.87 -18.79 -10.74
C PRO A 694 12.58 -18.25 -11.34
N ARG A 695 12.36 -18.48 -12.64
CA ARG A 695 11.18 -17.97 -13.33
C ARG A 695 9.89 -18.48 -12.68
N SER A 696 9.81 -19.78 -12.37
CA SER A 696 8.62 -20.36 -11.74
C SER A 696 8.30 -19.76 -10.38
N SER A 697 9.34 -19.47 -9.57
CA SER A 697 9.22 -18.84 -8.26
C SER A 697 8.59 -17.45 -8.39
N ARG A 698 9.07 -16.62 -9.32
CA ARG A 698 8.52 -15.27 -9.56
C ARG A 698 7.07 -15.30 -10.00
N VAL A 699 6.74 -16.17 -10.96
CA VAL A 699 5.37 -16.32 -11.46
C VAL A 699 4.44 -16.71 -10.32
N LEU A 700 4.82 -17.68 -9.48
CA LEU A 700 4.00 -18.11 -8.35
C LEU A 700 3.84 -17.03 -7.27
N VAL A 701 4.91 -16.32 -6.91
CA VAL A 701 4.85 -15.17 -5.98
C VAL A 701 3.89 -14.12 -6.50
N PHE A 702 4.01 -13.77 -7.78
CA PHE A 702 3.20 -12.75 -8.40
C PHE A 702 1.72 -13.13 -8.49
N LEU A 703 1.42 -14.37 -8.90
CA LEU A 703 0.05 -14.89 -8.92
C LEU A 703 -0.56 -14.98 -7.52
N GLY A 704 0.21 -15.44 -6.52
CA GLY A 704 -0.28 -15.53 -5.14
C GLY A 704 -0.62 -14.17 -4.57
N TYR A 705 0.26 -13.20 -4.81
CA TYR A 705 -0.04 -11.81 -4.50
C TYR A 705 -1.30 -11.30 -5.22
N ALA A 706 -1.46 -11.54 -6.53
CA ALA A 706 -2.63 -11.09 -7.28
C ALA A 706 -3.94 -11.65 -6.71
N ILE A 707 -3.91 -12.91 -6.28
CA ILE A 707 -5.03 -13.56 -5.59
C ILE A 707 -5.29 -12.92 -4.21
N LEU A 708 -4.25 -12.60 -3.44
CA LEU A 708 -4.40 -11.92 -2.14
C LEU A 708 -4.99 -10.51 -2.29
N LEU A 709 -4.58 -9.76 -3.31
CA LEU A 709 -5.15 -8.45 -3.61
C LEU A 709 -6.60 -8.58 -4.09
N ALA A 710 -6.91 -9.53 -4.97
CA ALA A 710 -8.28 -9.83 -5.36
C ALA A 710 -9.15 -10.23 -4.16
N CYS A 711 -8.58 -10.98 -3.22
CA CYS A 711 -9.23 -11.32 -1.96
C CYS A 711 -9.55 -10.08 -1.11
N ALA A 712 -8.60 -9.16 -0.95
CA ALA A 712 -8.82 -7.90 -0.24
C ALA A 712 -9.94 -7.08 -0.91
N VAL A 713 -9.89 -6.94 -2.24
CA VAL A 713 -10.93 -6.25 -3.02
C VAL A 713 -12.31 -6.89 -2.82
N VAL A 714 -12.43 -8.22 -2.90
CA VAL A 714 -13.68 -8.94 -2.62
C VAL A 714 -14.15 -8.66 -1.20
N PHE A 715 -13.27 -8.81 -0.21
CA PHE A 715 -13.59 -8.67 1.20
C PHE A 715 -14.13 -7.27 1.53
N PHE A 716 -13.43 -6.24 1.09
CA PHE A 716 -13.75 -4.84 1.36
C PHE A 716 -14.94 -4.35 0.52
N SER A 717 -14.96 -4.64 -0.78
CA SER A 717 -16.09 -4.24 -1.63
C SER A 717 -17.43 -4.86 -1.21
N GLY A 718 -17.42 -5.96 -0.46
CA GLY A 718 -18.64 -6.60 0.05
C GLY A 718 -19.18 -6.04 1.38
N GLN A 719 -18.45 -5.16 2.08
CA GLN A 719 -18.87 -4.70 3.40
C GLN A 719 -20.07 -3.75 3.32
N ARG A 720 -20.94 -3.85 4.33
CA ARG A 720 -22.13 -3.01 4.49
C ARG A 720 -22.30 -2.58 5.94
N GLY A 721 -22.80 -1.37 6.16
CA GLY A 721 -23.16 -0.91 7.50
C GLY A 721 -24.28 -1.76 8.08
N LEU A 722 -24.12 -2.22 9.33
CA LEU A 722 -25.12 -3.05 10.00
C LEU A 722 -26.47 -2.33 10.09
N GLY A 723 -26.46 -1.05 10.50
CA GLY A 723 -27.67 -0.24 10.70
C GLY A 723 -28.28 0.31 9.41
N SER A 724 -27.46 0.74 8.44
CA SER A 724 -27.97 1.33 7.19
C SER A 724 -28.26 0.30 6.11
N GLY A 725 -27.60 -0.86 6.14
CA GLY A 725 -27.62 -1.84 5.05
C GLY A 725 -26.97 -1.34 3.76
N LEU A 726 -26.47 -0.11 3.74
CA LEU A 726 -25.82 0.52 2.60
C LEU A 726 -24.34 0.09 2.54
N PRO A 727 -23.76 0.06 1.33
CA PRO A 727 -22.31 0.00 1.19
C PRO A 727 -21.69 1.14 1.99
N LEU A 728 -20.70 0.83 2.83
CA LEU A 728 -19.96 1.87 3.52
C LEU A 728 -18.85 2.39 2.58
N PRO A 729 -18.66 3.70 2.44
CA PRO A 729 -17.37 4.23 2.02
C PRO A 729 -16.38 3.83 3.14
N GLU A 730 -15.56 2.81 2.88
CA GLU A 730 -14.75 2.19 3.92
C GLU A 730 -13.59 3.09 4.33
N VAL A 731 -13.45 3.37 5.62
CA VAL A 731 -12.36 4.20 6.17
C VAL A 731 -11.01 3.47 6.19
N ILE A 732 -11.02 2.13 6.29
CA ILE A 732 -9.78 1.33 6.48
C ILE A 732 -9.14 0.93 5.16
N PHE A 733 -9.97 0.54 4.19
CA PHE A 733 -9.55 0.28 2.82
C PHE A 733 -10.34 1.23 1.94
N GLU A 734 -9.84 2.44 1.80
CA GLU A 734 -10.18 3.29 0.67
C GLU A 734 -9.26 2.85 -0.46
N PRO A 735 -9.67 1.96 -1.38
CA PRO A 735 -8.85 1.67 -2.54
C PRO A 735 -8.55 2.95 -3.33
N GLU A 736 -9.34 4.03 -3.15
CA GLU A 736 -9.01 5.42 -3.49
C GLU A 736 -7.72 5.90 -2.87
N SER A 737 -7.67 5.99 -1.54
CA SER A 737 -6.51 6.51 -0.83
C SER A 737 -5.28 5.65 -1.06
N ILE A 738 -5.42 4.33 -1.07
CA ILE A 738 -4.30 3.42 -1.34
C ILE A 738 -3.83 3.54 -2.78
N THR A 739 -4.77 3.64 -3.74
CA THR A 739 -4.38 3.84 -5.15
C THR A 739 -3.78 5.20 -5.37
N LYS A 740 -4.30 6.24 -4.72
CA LYS A 740 -3.79 7.60 -4.82
C LYS A 740 -2.41 7.72 -4.17
N SER A 741 -2.24 7.22 -2.95
CA SER A 741 -0.94 7.11 -2.27
C SER A 741 0.03 6.28 -3.10
N GLY A 742 -0.46 5.20 -3.73
CA GLY A 742 0.28 4.40 -4.70
C GLY A 742 0.78 5.19 -5.91
N LEU A 743 -0.16 5.71 -6.69
CA LEU A 743 0.12 6.38 -7.95
C LEU A 743 0.89 7.70 -7.76
N PHE A 744 0.69 8.42 -6.65
CA PHE A 744 1.28 9.74 -6.45
C PHE A 744 2.41 9.77 -5.44
N GLY A 745 2.32 9.04 -4.33
CA GLY A 745 3.36 9.03 -3.29
C GLY A 745 4.66 8.38 -3.74
N LEU A 746 4.62 7.43 -4.68
CA LEU A 746 5.80 6.61 -5.02
C LEU A 746 6.00 6.42 -6.53
N ALA A 747 4.93 6.23 -7.31
CA ALA A 747 5.07 6.12 -8.77
C ALA A 747 5.50 7.43 -9.45
N MET A 748 4.99 8.57 -8.99
CA MET A 748 5.44 9.88 -9.47
C MET A 748 6.94 10.14 -9.16
N PRO A 749 7.44 9.97 -7.91
CA PRO A 749 8.89 10.00 -7.65
C PRO A 749 9.66 9.05 -8.57
N LEU A 750 9.17 7.83 -8.76
CA LEU A 750 9.85 6.87 -9.61
C LEU A 750 9.93 7.32 -11.07
N MET A 751 8.83 7.83 -11.64
CA MET A 751 8.82 8.36 -13.00
C MET A 751 9.72 9.58 -13.16
N ILE A 752 9.74 10.48 -12.18
CA ILE A 752 10.61 11.66 -12.20
C ILE A 752 12.07 11.22 -12.09
N LEU A 753 12.39 10.26 -11.23
CA LEU A 753 13.72 9.68 -11.14
C LEU A 753 14.11 9.04 -12.47
N LEU A 754 13.26 8.21 -13.07
CA LEU A 754 13.51 7.60 -14.37
C LEU A 754 13.73 8.68 -15.45
N PHE A 755 12.92 9.74 -15.46
CA PHE A 755 13.13 10.88 -16.35
C PHE A 755 14.50 11.53 -16.13
N LEU A 756 14.89 11.79 -14.89
CA LEU A 756 16.20 12.36 -14.56
C LEU A 756 17.34 11.42 -14.98
N LEU A 757 17.20 10.11 -14.73
CA LEU A 757 18.17 9.07 -15.09
C LEU A 757 18.37 8.99 -16.61
N HIS A 758 17.29 8.99 -17.40
CA HIS A 758 17.37 8.91 -18.86
C HIS A 758 17.86 10.22 -19.50
N THR A 759 17.46 11.37 -18.95
CA THR A 759 17.77 12.69 -19.52
C THR A 759 19.19 13.13 -19.20
N PHE A 760 19.62 12.99 -17.94
CA PHE A 760 20.88 13.52 -17.44
C PHE A 760 21.97 12.46 -17.20
N GLY A 761 21.62 11.17 -17.24
CA GLY A 761 22.58 10.09 -17.06
C GLY A 761 23.62 10.02 -18.17
N GLU A 762 24.89 9.84 -17.81
CA GLU A 762 25.94 9.55 -18.79
C GLU A 762 25.79 8.07 -19.19
N ARG A 763 25.59 7.81 -20.49
CA ARG A 763 25.77 6.47 -21.05
C ARG A 763 27.20 6.42 -21.54
N GLU A 764 28.00 5.50 -21.01
CA GLU A 764 29.24 5.12 -21.67
C GLU A 764 28.86 4.64 -23.08
N PRO A 765 29.47 5.19 -24.14
CA PRO A 765 29.35 4.63 -25.47
C PRO A 765 29.70 3.14 -25.38
N ARG A 766 28.79 2.28 -25.87
CA ARG A 766 28.95 0.82 -25.89
C ARG A 766 29.98 0.37 -26.94
N ASP A 767 31.00 1.19 -27.18
CA ASP A 767 32.01 1.03 -28.23
C ASP A 767 32.93 -0.18 -27.95
N HIS A 768 32.79 -0.84 -26.80
CA HIS A 768 33.51 -2.07 -26.47
C HIS A 768 32.79 -3.37 -26.85
N GLU A 769 31.47 -3.36 -27.10
CA GLU A 769 30.75 -4.61 -27.42
C GLU A 769 30.92 -5.04 -28.89
N THR A 770 31.33 -4.13 -29.78
CA THR A 770 31.75 -4.45 -31.15
C THR A 770 33.23 -4.82 -31.27
N ALA A 771 34.06 -4.49 -30.27
CA ALA A 771 35.48 -4.86 -30.26
C ALA A 771 35.72 -6.33 -29.85
N ASP A 772 34.80 -6.93 -29.10
CA ASP A 772 34.90 -8.31 -28.59
C ASP A 772 34.02 -9.32 -29.33
N LEU A 773 33.24 -8.90 -30.34
CA LEU A 773 32.69 -9.88 -31.27
C LEU A 773 33.88 -10.48 -32.02
N PRO A 774 34.13 -11.81 -31.91
CA PRO A 774 35.21 -12.43 -32.65
C PRO A 774 35.03 -12.06 -34.13
N PRO A 775 36.07 -11.56 -34.81
CA PRO A 775 35.94 -11.10 -36.18
C PRO A 775 35.26 -12.19 -37.00
N ASP A 776 34.20 -11.79 -37.70
CA ASP A 776 33.35 -12.68 -38.49
C ASP A 776 34.23 -13.69 -39.24
N PRO A 777 34.02 -15.01 -39.12
CA PRO A 777 34.80 -15.99 -39.87
C PRO A 777 34.82 -15.71 -41.38
N ALA A 778 33.81 -15.02 -41.94
CA ALA A 778 33.82 -14.54 -43.32
C ALA A 778 34.87 -13.44 -43.58
N SER A 779 35.09 -12.54 -42.61
CA SER A 779 36.16 -11.53 -42.65
C SER A 779 37.56 -12.16 -42.54
N ARG A 780 37.68 -13.30 -41.84
CA ARG A 780 38.92 -14.11 -41.82
C ARG A 780 39.14 -14.90 -43.10
N ALA A 781 38.09 -15.39 -43.76
CA ALA A 781 38.21 -16.06 -45.06
C ALA A 781 38.67 -15.07 -46.15
N ALA A 782 38.11 -13.86 -46.16
CA ALA A 782 38.52 -12.78 -47.07
C ALA A 782 39.94 -12.26 -46.79
N ALA A 783 40.35 -12.20 -45.51
CA ALA A 783 41.73 -11.84 -45.14
C ALA A 783 42.73 -12.99 -45.30
N GLY A 784 42.26 -14.25 -45.35
CA GLY A 784 43.07 -15.46 -45.46
C GLY A 784 43.54 -15.79 -46.88
N GLU A 785 42.93 -15.20 -47.91
CA GLU A 785 43.34 -15.40 -49.32
C GLU A 785 44.52 -14.49 -49.75
N MET A 786 44.90 -13.51 -48.92
CA MET A 786 46.01 -12.59 -49.19
C MET A 786 47.28 -12.89 -48.37
N VAL A 787 47.39 -14.10 -47.82
CA VAL A 787 48.66 -14.64 -47.28
C VAL A 787 49.00 -15.92 -48.05
N THR A 788 49.33 -15.75 -49.33
CA THR A 788 49.99 -16.79 -50.11
C THR A 788 51.48 -16.84 -49.76
N ASN A 789 51.94 -18.06 -49.49
CA ASN A 789 53.28 -18.56 -49.80
C ASN A 789 54.48 -17.66 -49.43
N ARG A 790 54.90 -17.72 -48.16
CA ARG A 790 56.33 -17.65 -47.85
C ARG A 790 56.78 -18.97 -47.20
N SER A 791 57.35 -19.81 -48.06
CA SER A 791 58.22 -20.93 -47.78
C SER A 791 59.06 -20.77 -46.51
N VAL A 792 58.97 -21.72 -45.57
CA VAL A 792 60.11 -22.15 -44.75
C VAL A 792 59.95 -23.64 -44.41
N ASP A 793 60.90 -24.40 -44.97
CA ASP A 793 61.34 -25.75 -44.63
C ASP A 793 61.84 -25.91 -43.18
N ALA A 794 62.02 -27.18 -42.80
CA ALA A 794 62.63 -27.72 -41.58
C ALA A 794 61.67 -27.84 -40.37
N GLY A 795 61.51 -28.97 -39.69
CA GLY A 795 62.33 -30.18 -39.56
C GLY A 795 62.43 -30.54 -38.07
N ARG A 796 62.46 -31.84 -37.75
CA ARG A 796 62.55 -32.53 -36.42
C ARG A 796 61.21 -32.77 -35.70
N LEU A 797 60.76 -34.02 -35.49
CA LEU A 797 61.32 -35.20 -34.78
C LEU A 797 61.02 -35.22 -33.27
N ASP A 798 60.25 -36.24 -32.89
CA ASP A 798 60.32 -37.13 -31.71
C ASP A 798 59.91 -36.67 -30.29
N GLY A 799 59.23 -37.63 -29.61
CA GLY A 799 59.19 -37.84 -28.15
C GLY A 799 57.79 -37.71 -27.54
N ALA A 800 56.98 -38.76 -27.38
CA ALA A 800 57.01 -39.82 -26.35
C ALA A 800 56.62 -39.37 -24.91
N ALA A 801 55.51 -39.95 -24.43
CA ALA A 801 55.16 -40.37 -23.07
C ALA A 801 55.23 -39.38 -21.88
N SER A 802 54.05 -39.09 -21.30
CA SER A 802 53.64 -39.52 -19.93
C SER A 802 52.17 -39.19 -19.70
#